data_AF-M2AW20-F1
#
_entry.id   AF-M2AW20-F1
#
_cell.length_a   1.000
_cell.length_b   1.000
_cell.length_c   1.000
_cell.angle_alpha   90.00
_cell.angle_beta   90.00
_cell.angle_gamma   90.00
#
_symmetry.space_group_name_H-M   'P 1'
#
loop_
_entity.id
_entity.type
_entity.pdbx_description
1 polymer ?
#
loop_
_entity_poly.entity_id
_entity_poly.type
_entity_poly.pdbx_seq_one_letter_code
_entity_poly.pdbx_strand_id
1 'polypeptide(L)'
;MQRSLFASRLFVVLAVLLGGGHFVVEGAESASQVESSGAVQTDESSPVVLGYGVGNFRVGKLLAKDNFETLDDWVVQIEDRKGFPEASVQAKDGTLDCLVPGRGCTVWYRKKLPTRIAITYDVVCPTHDPAIRGVESRDLNQFWMAIDPADPEKGLFDESRYSGKFTDYDKMHGYYASSGGRKNTTTRMRRYPRSKNGKPVPHVALNEQDNHPGYLIQPNRKMTVQLVAFDDVVQYILDGRLVYQFRQGDSVELEDRDSDGKIFQRMTQLGPEGGVAYREGFFGFRMVGTHHVYSKFRVHKLLPVDADDSHTARPIVPVDSIDELRQAARQSGQQIVMRPGDYQIADRKGLVFSGSDNEVELSGVKLDVPIEVASGRNLFQLTGSNITIRGGSIEDTYPGGSTEVTDFGSYNQGRKYGRMNEMVIRGDNNRVIGMKMIIRGSYPYGYGNMFGIGGGSVLRLRKHCGIQITGNDAVIDGCQIKMEAFGHAIFVQGGNRTTVRNTIVEGTVRRSNDCYAETDDGDLAKRFNYKLQWPEDVRGLPIPRDHMINCTEDGIRAYKGAGEMIVDNCVVKKSRGGIKLYMAKKATVTNCEVLDCVVQGYSLPRRGVIRNCSGNAAYGPLLYVHSDSHSGQQIDLEVLPAPHSLGDHPLAAIKGKGHDIRLWQRSPAEETLRPIIVGYALRFDFLSVDFPNVPKGHETLFEKHAPKTYRASDITLTNDTQHPIVLAELSSGNHVSSLGPVTDLGIDNELKPITHTDNAKDTP
;
A
#
# COMPACT_ATOMS: atom_id res chain seq x y z
N MET A 1 -54.81 -22.01 10.33
CA MET A 1 -55.15 -20.65 10.82
C MET A 1 -54.15 -20.24 11.89
N GLN A 2 -53.56 -19.05 11.73
CA GLN A 2 -52.87 -18.12 12.66
C GLN A 2 -52.16 -18.63 13.95
N ARG A 3 -50.82 -18.41 14.07
CA ARG A 3 -50.09 -17.37 14.88
C ARG A 3 -50.22 -17.59 16.40
N SER A 4 -49.21 -17.52 17.28
CA SER A 4 -48.12 -16.55 17.50
C SER A 4 -47.21 -17.07 18.65
N LEU A 5 -45.86 -16.97 18.63
CA LEU A 5 -44.95 -15.92 19.15
C LEU A 5 -44.15 -16.29 20.43
N PHE A 6 -42.92 -15.75 20.47
CA PHE A 6 -41.75 -15.95 21.33
C PHE A 6 -41.71 -15.10 22.63
N ALA A 7 -40.88 -15.50 23.61
CA ALA A 7 -40.01 -14.66 24.49
C ALA A 7 -39.06 -15.60 25.30
N SER A 8 -37.71 -15.55 25.27
CA SER A 8 -36.70 -14.55 25.70
C SER A 8 -36.59 -14.34 27.23
N ARG A 9 -35.49 -14.79 27.85
CA ARG A 9 -35.09 -14.47 29.24
C ARG A 9 -33.69 -13.84 29.31
N LEU A 10 -33.60 -12.82 30.14
CA LEU A 10 -32.44 -12.00 30.54
C LEU A 10 -31.96 -12.49 31.92
N PHE A 11 -30.66 -12.51 32.20
CA PHE A 11 -30.13 -12.74 33.55
C PHE A 11 -29.20 -11.62 34.00
N VAL A 12 -29.41 -11.22 35.26
CA VAL A 12 -28.74 -10.14 36.02
C VAL A 12 -27.68 -10.76 36.95
N VAL A 13 -26.56 -10.06 37.12
CA VAL A 13 -25.46 -10.37 38.03
C VAL A 13 -25.73 -9.75 39.41
N LEU A 14 -25.44 -10.50 40.50
CA LEU A 14 -25.33 -9.94 41.84
C LEU A 14 -24.04 -10.46 42.52
N ALA A 15 -23.28 -9.54 43.11
CA ALA A 15 -22.07 -9.79 43.88
C ALA A 15 -22.39 -9.82 45.38
N VAL A 16 -21.68 -10.64 46.15
CA VAL A 16 -21.57 -10.56 47.61
C VAL A 16 -20.13 -10.83 48.03
N LEU A 17 -19.61 -9.97 48.89
CA LEU A 17 -18.32 -10.04 49.60
C LEU A 17 -18.60 -10.25 51.09
N LEU A 18 -17.73 -11.01 51.79
CA LEU A 18 -17.24 -10.90 53.18
C LEU A 18 -16.34 -12.14 53.45
N GLY A 19 -15.02 -12.01 53.61
CA GLY A 19 -14.28 -11.95 54.90
C GLY A 19 -14.15 -13.35 55.54
N GLY A 20 -13.02 -13.94 55.95
CA GLY A 20 -11.61 -13.59 56.15
C GLY A 20 -11.04 -14.71 57.06
N GLY A 21 -9.79 -15.15 56.86
CA GLY A 21 -9.15 -16.16 57.73
C GLY A 21 -7.83 -16.70 57.17
N HIS A 22 -6.72 -16.32 57.79
CA HIS A 22 -5.36 -16.72 57.47
C HIS A 22 -5.07 -18.20 57.73
N PHE A 23 -4.33 -18.84 56.82
CA PHE A 23 -3.31 -19.83 57.17
C PHE A 23 -2.12 -19.66 56.22
N VAL A 24 -0.93 -19.56 56.79
CA VAL A 24 0.39 -19.57 56.13
C VAL A 24 0.89 -21.00 56.12
N VAL A 25 1.30 -21.52 54.96
CA VAL A 25 2.30 -22.60 54.84
C VAL A 25 3.13 -22.35 53.59
N GLU A 26 4.45 -22.31 53.78
CA GLU A 26 5.51 -22.24 52.77
C GLU A 26 5.58 -23.52 51.93
N GLY A 27 6.07 -23.40 50.68
CA GLY A 27 6.46 -24.56 49.88
C GLY A 27 6.54 -24.23 48.39
N ALA A 28 7.66 -23.67 47.96
CA ALA A 28 8.02 -23.57 46.56
C ALA A 28 8.65 -24.90 46.10
N GLU A 29 8.10 -25.54 45.06
CA GLU A 29 8.89 -26.44 44.20
C GLU A 29 8.24 -26.66 42.81
N SER A 30 9.13 -26.60 41.82
CA SER A 30 9.06 -26.82 40.37
C SER A 30 7.76 -27.27 39.69
N ALA A 31 7.28 -26.44 38.75
CA ALA A 31 6.51 -26.90 37.61
C ALA A 31 7.46 -27.42 36.52
N SER A 32 7.35 -28.72 36.24
CA SER A 32 8.07 -29.46 35.19
C SER A 32 7.74 -28.93 33.80
N GLN A 33 8.78 -28.77 32.99
CA GLN A 33 8.71 -28.50 31.56
C GLN A 33 7.93 -29.60 30.83
N VAL A 34 6.95 -29.19 30.02
CA VAL A 34 6.41 -30.01 28.95
C VAL A 34 7.17 -29.62 27.69
N GLU A 35 7.99 -30.54 27.21
CA GLU A 35 8.77 -30.42 25.98
C GLU A 35 7.83 -30.23 24.77
N SER A 36 7.97 -29.08 24.10
CA SER A 36 7.40 -28.87 22.78
C SER A 36 8.29 -29.58 21.75
N SER A 37 7.81 -30.68 21.19
CA SER A 37 8.44 -31.34 20.05
C SER A 37 8.45 -30.41 18.83
N GLY A 38 9.65 -29.92 18.48
CA GLY A 38 10.06 -29.67 17.09
C GLY A 38 9.32 -28.58 16.31
N ALA A 39 9.27 -27.35 16.82
CA ALA A 39 9.12 -26.20 15.95
C ALA A 39 10.45 -26.00 15.19
N VAL A 40 10.44 -26.24 13.87
CA VAL A 40 11.52 -25.77 12.99
C VAL A 40 11.51 -24.24 13.07
N GLN A 41 12.39 -23.68 13.87
CA GLN A 41 12.74 -22.26 13.80
C GLN A 41 13.35 -22.03 12.42
N THR A 42 12.55 -21.54 11.48
CA THR A 42 13.08 -20.93 10.27
C THR A 42 13.79 -19.66 10.70
N ASP A 43 15.12 -19.68 10.65
CA ASP A 43 15.97 -18.51 10.82
C ASP A 43 15.46 -17.37 9.93
N GLU A 44 15.05 -16.24 10.53
CA GLU A 44 14.55 -15.04 9.82
C GLU A 44 15.56 -14.49 8.77
N SER A 45 16.78 -15.03 8.72
CA SER A 45 17.84 -14.65 7.78
C SER A 45 18.01 -15.56 6.55
N SER A 46 17.23 -16.63 6.41
CA SER A 46 17.31 -17.52 5.25
C SER A 46 16.67 -16.88 4.00
N PRO A 47 17.30 -16.94 2.81
CA PRO A 47 16.72 -16.45 1.56
C PRO A 47 15.33 -17.02 1.27
N VAL A 48 14.44 -16.19 0.73
CA VAL A 48 13.13 -16.64 0.24
C VAL A 48 13.25 -17.21 -1.18
N VAL A 49 12.46 -18.24 -1.49
CA VAL A 49 12.40 -18.81 -2.85
C VAL A 49 11.10 -18.34 -3.50
N LEU A 50 11.19 -17.46 -4.49
CA LEU A 50 10.04 -16.78 -5.13
C LEU A 50 10.12 -16.87 -6.65
N GLY A 51 8.99 -16.69 -7.35
CA GLY A 51 8.95 -16.58 -8.81
C GLY A 51 9.66 -17.75 -9.51
N TYR A 52 10.60 -17.47 -10.41
CA TYR A 52 11.38 -18.51 -11.08
C TYR A 52 12.27 -19.35 -10.16
N GLY A 53 12.52 -18.95 -8.92
CA GLY A 53 13.23 -19.81 -7.99
C GLY A 53 12.42 -21.04 -7.58
N VAL A 54 11.10 -20.89 -7.54
CA VAL A 54 10.21 -21.97 -7.13
C VAL A 54 10.27 -23.11 -8.14
N GLY A 55 10.55 -24.32 -7.66
CA GLY A 55 10.72 -25.52 -8.49
C GLY A 55 12.04 -25.58 -9.27
N ASN A 56 12.85 -24.51 -9.31
CA ASN A 56 14.18 -24.54 -9.95
C ASN A 56 15.29 -24.73 -8.93
N PHE A 57 15.20 -24.09 -7.76
CA PHE A 57 16.22 -24.23 -6.72
C PHE A 57 15.66 -24.19 -5.30
N ARG A 58 16.44 -24.77 -4.39
CA ARG A 58 16.28 -24.65 -2.93
C ARG A 58 17.49 -23.95 -2.31
N VAL A 59 17.28 -23.33 -1.16
CA VAL A 59 18.38 -22.72 -0.38
C VAL A 59 19.26 -23.85 0.17
N GLY A 60 20.54 -23.77 -0.15
CA GLY A 60 21.59 -24.64 0.39
C GLY A 60 22.40 -23.95 1.48
N LYS A 61 23.62 -24.44 1.71
CA LYS A 61 24.49 -23.93 2.78
C LYS A 61 24.87 -22.46 2.59
N LEU A 62 25.09 -21.76 3.70
CA LEU A 62 25.77 -20.47 3.75
C LEU A 62 27.21 -20.61 3.23
N LEU A 63 27.59 -19.81 2.23
CA LEU A 63 28.91 -19.76 1.60
C LEU A 63 29.80 -18.67 2.19
N ALA A 64 29.21 -17.50 2.47
CA ALA A 64 29.91 -16.37 3.06
C ALA A 64 28.98 -15.56 3.96
N LYS A 65 29.54 -14.93 4.98
CA LYS A 65 28.87 -13.95 5.81
C LYS A 65 29.84 -12.85 6.20
N ASP A 66 29.33 -11.64 6.32
CA ASP A 66 30.05 -10.53 6.91
C ASP A 66 29.11 -9.75 7.85
N ASN A 67 29.62 -9.40 9.02
CA ASN A 67 28.93 -8.59 10.03
C ASN A 67 29.60 -7.21 10.18
N PHE A 68 30.52 -6.85 9.28
CA PHE A 68 31.22 -5.58 9.24
C PHE A 68 31.94 -5.26 10.54
N GLU A 69 32.74 -6.21 11.02
CA GLU A 69 33.71 -5.99 12.11
C GLU A 69 34.93 -5.22 11.60
N THR A 70 35.37 -5.49 10.37
CA THR A 70 36.39 -4.75 9.63
C THR A 70 35.97 -4.58 8.16
N LEU A 71 36.75 -3.83 7.37
CA LEU A 71 36.54 -3.68 5.92
C LEU A 71 37.57 -4.47 5.09
N ASP A 72 38.28 -5.43 5.69
CA ASP A 72 39.39 -6.14 5.01
C ASP A 72 38.93 -6.91 3.77
N ASP A 73 37.71 -7.44 3.81
CA ASP A 73 37.07 -8.15 2.70
C ASP A 73 36.42 -7.19 1.67
N TRP A 74 36.61 -5.87 1.79
CA TRP A 74 35.95 -4.86 0.96
C TRP A 74 36.94 -3.87 0.30
N VAL A 75 36.60 -3.40 -0.90
CA VAL A 75 37.29 -2.32 -1.62
C VAL A 75 36.34 -1.14 -1.75
N VAL A 76 36.78 0.02 -1.29
CA VAL A 76 35.99 1.26 -1.32
C VAL A 76 36.45 2.13 -2.48
N GLN A 77 35.53 2.51 -3.35
CA GLN A 77 35.74 3.48 -4.42
C GLN A 77 34.85 4.69 -4.19
N ILE A 78 35.43 5.89 -4.11
CA ILE A 78 34.70 7.15 -3.89
C ILE A 78 35.10 8.14 -4.99
N GLU A 79 34.10 8.66 -5.69
CA GLU A 79 34.28 9.68 -6.71
C GLU A 79 34.92 10.94 -6.09
N ASP A 80 36.05 11.37 -6.63
CA ASP A 80 36.66 12.64 -6.23
C ASP A 80 35.79 13.81 -6.73
N ARG A 81 35.06 14.40 -5.79
CA ARG A 81 34.24 15.59 -6.01
C ARG A 81 34.41 16.57 -4.86
N LYS A 82 34.55 17.86 -5.18
CA LYS A 82 34.71 18.93 -4.21
C LYS A 82 33.38 19.65 -3.93
N GLY A 83 33.32 20.44 -2.86
CA GLY A 83 32.16 21.28 -2.52
C GLY A 83 31.07 20.62 -1.68
N PHE A 84 31.33 19.43 -1.14
CA PHE A 84 30.45 18.69 -0.24
C PHE A 84 31.23 18.23 1.01
N PRO A 85 30.56 18.00 2.15
CA PRO A 85 31.20 17.44 3.35
C PRO A 85 31.98 16.15 3.05
N GLU A 86 32.97 15.79 3.87
CA GLU A 86 33.78 14.59 3.66
C GLU A 86 32.91 13.32 3.62
N ALA A 87 33.30 12.38 2.76
CA ALA A 87 32.69 11.06 2.72
C ALA A 87 33.32 10.17 3.79
N SER A 88 32.50 9.34 4.43
CA SER A 88 32.94 8.34 5.42
C SER A 88 32.38 6.97 5.03
N VAL A 89 33.25 5.96 5.04
CA VAL A 89 32.88 4.55 4.84
C VAL A 89 33.61 3.76 5.91
N GLN A 90 32.86 3.20 6.86
CA GLN A 90 33.42 2.58 8.06
C GLN A 90 32.65 1.34 8.49
N ALA A 91 33.38 0.37 9.03
CA ALA A 91 32.82 -0.71 9.82
C ALA A 91 32.60 -0.20 11.26
N LYS A 92 31.36 -0.19 11.73
CA LYS A 92 31.00 0.31 13.07
C LYS A 92 29.79 -0.43 13.62
N ASP A 93 29.88 -0.87 14.88
CA ASP A 93 28.76 -1.48 15.63
C ASP A 93 28.08 -2.65 14.89
N GLY A 94 28.85 -3.46 14.15
CA GLY A 94 28.34 -4.58 13.36
C GLY A 94 27.63 -4.17 12.06
N THR A 95 27.94 -2.96 11.55
CA THR A 95 27.35 -2.38 10.34
C THR A 95 28.42 -1.76 9.45
N LEU A 96 28.13 -1.70 8.15
CA LEU A 96 28.85 -0.88 7.19
C LEU A 96 28.09 0.44 7.04
N ASP A 97 28.65 1.50 7.62
CA ASP A 97 28.11 2.86 7.62
C ASP A 97 28.79 3.67 6.51
N CYS A 98 28.01 4.08 5.52
CA CYS A 98 28.46 4.76 4.32
C CYS A 98 27.75 6.11 4.16
N LEU A 99 28.38 7.19 4.61
CA LEU A 99 27.96 8.57 4.39
C LEU A 99 28.72 9.16 3.20
N VAL A 100 28.05 9.37 2.05
CA VAL A 100 28.72 9.80 0.80
C VAL A 100 28.10 11.06 0.17
N PRO A 101 28.24 12.24 0.81
CA PRO A 101 27.61 13.48 0.35
C PRO A 101 28.04 13.89 -1.06
N GLY A 102 27.08 14.10 -1.97
CA GLY A 102 27.28 14.63 -3.32
C GLY A 102 28.12 13.77 -4.27
N ARG A 103 28.53 12.57 -3.89
CA ARG A 103 29.51 11.73 -4.61
C ARG A 103 28.96 10.36 -4.95
N GLY A 104 29.45 9.78 -6.05
CA GLY A 104 29.36 8.35 -6.27
C GLY A 104 30.29 7.57 -5.36
N CYS A 105 29.82 6.45 -4.82
CA CYS A 105 30.63 5.46 -4.14
C CYS A 105 30.19 4.04 -4.50
N THR A 106 31.15 3.13 -4.60
CA THR A 106 30.90 1.69 -4.67
C THR A 106 31.78 0.96 -3.67
N VAL A 107 31.17 0.11 -2.83
CA VAL A 107 31.88 -0.73 -1.86
C VAL A 107 31.78 -2.17 -2.35
N TRP A 108 32.88 -2.69 -2.88
CA TRP A 108 32.95 -4.00 -3.52
C TRP A 108 33.39 -5.08 -2.54
N TYR A 109 32.71 -6.23 -2.56
CA TYR A 109 33.17 -7.42 -1.86
C TYR A 109 34.31 -8.08 -2.64
N ARG A 110 35.47 -8.28 -2.00
CA ARG A 110 36.71 -8.74 -2.65
C ARG A 110 36.62 -10.16 -3.20
N LYS A 111 35.77 -11.01 -2.64
CA LYS A 111 35.67 -12.41 -3.07
C LYS A 111 34.73 -12.50 -4.27
N LYS A 112 35.28 -12.95 -5.40
CA LYS A 112 34.51 -13.28 -6.60
C LYS A 112 33.55 -14.43 -6.27
N LEU A 113 32.28 -14.26 -6.60
CA LEU A 113 31.22 -15.21 -6.27
C LEU A 113 30.83 -16.03 -7.51
N PRO A 114 30.61 -17.35 -7.38
CA PRO A 114 30.02 -18.14 -8.46
C PRO A 114 28.52 -17.84 -8.60
N THR A 115 27.93 -18.20 -9.73
CA THR A 115 26.47 -18.28 -9.90
C THR A 115 25.88 -19.40 -9.03
N ARG A 116 24.56 -19.56 -9.07
CA ARG A 116 23.74 -20.39 -8.16
C ARG A 116 23.89 -19.94 -6.71
N ILE A 117 23.66 -18.66 -6.50
CA ILE A 117 23.70 -18.03 -5.17
C ILE A 117 22.50 -17.12 -4.93
N ALA A 118 22.19 -16.95 -3.65
CA ALA A 118 21.38 -15.86 -3.14
C ALA A 118 22.25 -14.97 -2.22
N ILE A 119 22.33 -13.68 -2.52
CA ILE A 119 22.97 -12.68 -1.67
C ILE A 119 21.86 -11.99 -0.87
N THR A 120 21.98 -11.91 0.45
CA THR A 120 21.04 -11.19 1.32
C THR A 120 21.76 -10.19 2.22
N TYR A 121 21.10 -9.06 2.52
CA TYR A 121 21.56 -8.08 3.50
C TYR A 121 20.41 -7.19 3.98
N ASP A 122 20.56 -6.64 5.18
CA ASP A 122 19.68 -5.61 5.73
C ASP A 122 20.28 -4.22 5.43
N VAL A 123 19.45 -3.23 5.15
CA VAL A 123 19.86 -1.84 4.91
C VAL A 123 18.90 -0.85 5.55
N VAL A 124 19.43 0.22 6.13
CA VAL A 124 18.68 1.43 6.48
C VAL A 124 19.22 2.58 5.63
N CYS A 125 18.33 3.42 5.09
CA CYS A 125 18.70 4.65 4.38
C CYS A 125 18.29 5.87 5.24
N PRO A 126 19.14 6.37 6.15
CA PRO A 126 18.74 7.42 7.08
C PRO A 126 18.49 8.76 6.39
N THR A 127 17.53 9.53 6.90
CA THR A 127 17.40 10.96 6.66
C THR A 127 18.09 11.74 7.78
N HIS A 128 18.57 12.95 7.51
CA HIS A 128 19.27 13.78 8.49
C HIS A 128 18.49 15.06 8.78
N ASP A 129 18.44 15.43 10.05
CA ASP A 129 17.93 16.71 10.54
C ASP A 129 18.94 17.29 11.57
N PRO A 130 19.58 18.44 11.30
CA PRO A 130 19.47 19.23 10.06
C PRO A 130 20.00 18.48 8.83
N ALA A 131 19.47 18.83 7.66
CA ALA A 131 19.86 18.19 6.40
C ALA A 131 21.36 18.37 6.08
N ILE A 132 22.03 17.29 5.66
CA ILE A 132 23.43 17.33 5.21
C ILE A 132 23.46 17.65 3.71
N ARG A 133 24.19 18.70 3.32
CA ARG A 133 24.32 19.10 1.92
C ARG A 133 24.83 17.95 1.05
N GLY A 134 24.04 17.57 0.05
CA GLY A 134 24.37 16.51 -0.90
C GLY A 134 24.02 15.10 -0.45
N VAL A 135 23.31 14.94 0.67
CA VAL A 135 22.77 13.66 1.14
C VAL A 135 21.26 13.60 0.94
N GLU A 136 20.80 12.64 0.16
CA GLU A 136 19.40 12.34 -0.06
C GLU A 136 19.16 10.82 -0.05
N SER A 137 18.24 10.36 0.80
CA SER A 137 17.80 8.96 0.86
C SER A 137 16.86 8.66 -0.31
N ARG A 138 17.39 8.68 -1.54
CA ARG A 138 16.61 8.62 -2.78
C ARG A 138 16.83 7.37 -3.62
N ASP A 139 17.94 6.66 -3.47
CA ASP A 139 18.26 5.51 -4.32
C ASP A 139 18.98 4.43 -3.50
N LEU A 140 18.53 3.18 -3.59
CA LEU A 140 19.26 1.99 -3.14
C LEU A 140 19.73 1.23 -4.37
N ASN A 141 21.05 1.18 -4.59
CA ASN A 141 21.63 0.57 -5.78
C ASN A 141 22.62 -0.54 -5.43
N GLN A 142 22.70 -1.53 -6.30
CA GLN A 142 23.60 -2.67 -6.12
C GLN A 142 24.02 -3.24 -7.47
N PHE A 143 25.22 -3.83 -7.48
CA PHE A 143 25.72 -4.66 -8.55
C PHE A 143 25.95 -6.09 -8.07
N TRP A 144 25.68 -7.09 -8.92
CA TRP A 144 26.09 -8.46 -8.67
C TRP A 144 26.44 -9.19 -9.96
N MET A 145 27.22 -10.26 -9.82
CA MET A 145 27.88 -10.94 -10.96
C MET A 145 28.68 -9.96 -11.83
N ALA A 146 29.25 -8.92 -11.22
CA ALA A 146 29.92 -7.87 -11.95
C ALA A 146 31.36 -8.24 -12.26
N ILE A 147 31.82 -7.98 -13.49
CA ILE A 147 33.22 -8.09 -13.88
C ILE A 147 33.61 -6.97 -14.82
N ASP A 148 34.89 -6.63 -14.85
CA ASP A 148 35.47 -5.88 -15.95
C ASP A 148 35.82 -6.85 -17.08
N PRO A 149 35.23 -6.74 -18.28
CA PRO A 149 35.51 -7.68 -19.36
C PRO A 149 36.97 -7.66 -19.86
N ALA A 150 37.73 -6.59 -19.62
CA ALA A 150 39.14 -6.55 -20.02
C ALA A 150 40.10 -7.15 -18.98
N ASP A 151 39.68 -7.22 -17.71
CA ASP A 151 40.40 -7.88 -16.62
C ASP A 151 39.38 -8.44 -15.61
N PRO A 152 38.84 -9.65 -15.86
CA PRO A 152 37.78 -10.23 -15.06
C PRO A 152 38.14 -10.54 -13.60
N GLU A 153 39.43 -10.54 -13.25
CA GLU A 153 39.91 -10.92 -11.92
C GLU A 153 40.10 -9.72 -11.00
N LYS A 154 40.58 -8.59 -11.53
CA LYS A 154 40.92 -7.43 -10.70
C LYS A 154 40.58 -6.08 -11.33
N GLY A 155 40.14 -6.04 -12.59
CA GLY A 155 39.91 -4.79 -13.32
C GLY A 155 38.92 -3.86 -12.63
N LEU A 156 37.89 -4.41 -11.96
CA LEU A 156 36.93 -3.62 -11.19
C LEU A 156 37.56 -2.84 -10.03
N PHE A 157 38.74 -3.24 -9.54
CA PHE A 157 39.43 -2.59 -8.43
C PHE A 157 40.49 -1.56 -8.87
N ASP A 158 40.65 -1.35 -10.18
CA ASP A 158 41.54 -0.33 -10.73
C ASP A 158 40.85 1.03 -10.71
N GLU A 159 41.31 1.92 -9.82
CA GLU A 159 40.76 3.27 -9.63
C GLU A 159 40.89 4.16 -10.88
N SER A 160 41.85 3.87 -11.76
CA SER A 160 41.98 4.60 -13.04
C SER A 160 40.86 4.25 -14.02
N ARG A 161 40.19 3.12 -13.80
CA ARG A 161 39.11 2.60 -14.64
C ARG A 161 37.73 2.75 -14.00
N TYR A 162 37.66 2.65 -12.67
CA TYR A 162 36.46 2.72 -11.86
C TYR A 162 36.70 3.59 -10.62
N SER A 163 36.38 4.87 -10.76
CA SER A 163 36.68 5.88 -9.73
C SER A 163 35.58 6.05 -8.66
N GLY A 164 34.52 5.24 -8.69
CA GLY A 164 33.29 5.50 -7.91
C GLY A 164 32.25 6.32 -8.68
N LYS A 165 32.65 7.00 -9.77
CA LYS A 165 31.73 7.71 -10.68
C LYS A 165 30.83 6.73 -11.43
N PHE A 166 29.54 7.05 -11.55
CA PHE A 166 28.56 6.07 -12.06
C PHE A 166 28.82 5.63 -13.51
N THR A 167 29.20 6.56 -14.38
CA THR A 167 29.41 6.29 -15.81
C THR A 167 30.61 5.39 -16.08
N ASP A 168 31.57 5.29 -15.13
CA ASP A 168 32.73 4.41 -15.29
C ASP A 168 32.33 2.94 -15.35
N TYR A 169 31.19 2.60 -14.73
CA TYR A 169 30.64 1.26 -14.69
C TYR A 169 29.85 0.87 -15.94
N ASP A 170 29.48 1.80 -16.83
CA ASP A 170 28.63 1.51 -18.00
C ASP A 170 29.24 0.44 -18.94
N LYS A 171 30.57 0.26 -18.90
CA LYS A 171 31.32 -0.72 -19.72
C LYS A 171 31.47 -2.10 -19.09
N MET A 172 31.19 -2.26 -17.79
CA MET A 172 31.37 -3.53 -17.11
C MET A 172 30.32 -4.55 -17.56
N HIS A 173 30.51 -5.81 -17.21
CA HIS A 173 29.46 -6.83 -17.30
C HIS A 173 28.88 -7.06 -15.91
N GLY A 174 27.60 -7.41 -15.81
CA GLY A 174 26.95 -7.70 -14.53
C GLY A 174 25.47 -7.32 -14.51
N TYR A 175 24.84 -7.50 -13.36
CA TYR A 175 23.47 -7.04 -13.11
C TYR A 175 23.48 -5.84 -12.18
N TYR A 176 22.46 -5.01 -12.35
CA TYR A 176 22.22 -3.83 -11.54
C TYR A 176 20.75 -3.75 -11.18
N ALA A 177 20.46 -3.50 -9.91
CA ALA A 177 19.12 -3.17 -9.47
C ALA A 177 19.14 -1.87 -8.67
N SER A 178 18.04 -1.12 -8.79
CA SER A 178 17.81 0.11 -8.06
C SER A 178 16.36 0.19 -7.61
N SER A 179 16.16 0.62 -6.36
CA SER A 179 14.88 1.11 -5.85
C SER A 179 15.01 2.58 -5.47
N GLY A 180 14.18 3.42 -6.08
CA GLY A 180 14.08 4.83 -5.73
C GLY A 180 13.36 5.05 -4.39
N GLY A 181 13.41 6.25 -3.85
CA GLY A 181 12.63 6.72 -2.71
C GLY A 181 12.58 8.24 -2.62
N ARG A 182 11.74 8.75 -1.71
CA ARG A 182 11.42 10.18 -1.57
C ARG A 182 10.99 10.79 -2.92
N LYS A 183 11.87 11.59 -3.55
CA LYS A 183 11.60 12.28 -4.82
C LYS A 183 11.87 11.40 -6.05
N ASN A 184 12.60 10.31 -5.90
CA ASN A 184 12.81 9.34 -6.97
C ASN A 184 11.78 8.23 -6.85
N THR A 185 10.76 8.26 -7.71
CA THR A 185 9.71 7.25 -7.74
C THR A 185 10.02 6.10 -8.70
N THR A 186 11.25 6.01 -9.21
CA THR A 186 11.64 5.03 -10.22
C THR A 186 12.38 3.82 -9.64
N THR A 187 12.21 2.65 -10.27
CA THR A 187 12.90 1.41 -9.94
C THR A 187 13.50 0.82 -11.22
N ARG A 188 14.71 0.28 -11.18
CA ARG A 188 15.39 -0.22 -12.39
C ARG A 188 16.00 -1.57 -12.14
N MET A 189 15.86 -2.49 -13.09
CA MET A 189 16.72 -3.66 -13.21
C MET A 189 17.40 -3.65 -14.57
N ARG A 190 18.73 -3.71 -14.59
CA ARG A 190 19.52 -3.66 -15.81
C ARG A 190 20.51 -4.81 -15.91
N ARG A 191 20.72 -5.28 -17.13
CA ARG A 191 21.85 -6.14 -17.48
C ARG A 191 22.90 -5.31 -18.21
N TYR A 192 24.11 -5.25 -17.68
CA TYR A 192 25.23 -4.53 -18.29
C TYR A 192 25.86 -5.39 -19.41
N PRO A 193 26.69 -4.84 -20.32
CA PRO A 193 27.12 -3.45 -20.40
C PRO A 193 26.00 -2.54 -20.92
N ARG A 194 26.07 -1.26 -20.51
CA ARG A 194 25.29 -0.16 -21.08
C ARG A 194 26.03 0.57 -22.19
N SER A 195 27.36 0.39 -22.26
CA SER A 195 28.20 0.94 -23.32
C SER A 195 29.30 -0.03 -23.72
N LYS A 196 29.72 0.03 -24.99
CA LYS A 196 30.87 -0.68 -25.53
C LYS A 196 31.72 0.32 -26.32
N ASN A 197 33.03 0.37 -26.05
CA ASN A 197 33.95 1.33 -26.67
C ASN A 197 33.46 2.80 -26.55
N GLY A 198 32.88 3.16 -25.41
CA GLY A 198 32.36 4.51 -25.14
C GLY A 198 31.02 4.85 -25.81
N LYS A 199 30.40 3.91 -26.54
CA LYS A 199 29.10 4.10 -27.19
C LYS A 199 28.01 3.32 -26.46
N PRO A 200 26.81 3.90 -26.23
CA PRO A 200 25.67 3.15 -25.69
C PRO A 200 25.37 1.89 -26.49
N VAL A 201 24.93 0.84 -25.81
CA VAL A 201 24.47 -0.41 -26.44
C VAL A 201 23.09 -0.80 -25.92
N PRO A 202 22.27 -1.50 -26.74
CA PRO A 202 21.00 -2.03 -26.28
C PRO A 202 21.19 -2.97 -25.09
N HIS A 203 20.38 -2.82 -24.06
CA HIS A 203 20.49 -3.64 -22.86
C HIS A 203 19.15 -3.82 -22.15
N VAL A 204 19.00 -4.92 -21.39
CA VAL A 204 17.81 -5.15 -20.58
C VAL A 204 17.67 -4.03 -19.57
N ALA A 205 16.49 -3.41 -19.51
CA ALA A 205 16.17 -2.31 -18.61
C ALA A 205 14.68 -2.37 -18.23
N LEU A 206 14.38 -3.05 -17.14
CA LEU A 206 13.03 -3.22 -16.61
C LEU A 206 12.67 -2.03 -15.72
N ASN A 207 11.46 -1.50 -15.86
CA ASN A 207 10.96 -0.32 -15.16
C ASN A 207 9.46 -0.40 -14.78
N GLU A 208 8.83 -1.57 -14.93
CA GLU A 208 7.38 -1.76 -14.78
C GLU A 208 6.83 -1.55 -13.35
N GLN A 209 7.72 -1.34 -12.38
CA GLN A 209 7.38 -1.02 -10.98
C GLN A 209 7.55 0.48 -10.64
N ASP A 210 7.78 1.33 -11.65
CA ASP A 210 7.86 2.77 -11.47
C ASP A 210 6.57 3.32 -10.84
N ASN A 211 6.75 4.30 -9.94
CA ASN A 211 5.71 4.98 -9.18
C ASN A 211 4.92 4.08 -8.22
N HIS A 212 5.45 2.90 -7.92
CA HIS A 212 4.80 1.97 -7.01
C HIS A 212 5.47 1.99 -5.63
N PRO A 213 4.84 2.59 -4.59
CA PRO A 213 5.46 2.80 -3.28
C PRO A 213 5.90 1.50 -2.60
N GLY A 214 5.26 0.37 -2.93
CA GLY A 214 5.67 -0.94 -2.44
C GLY A 214 6.99 -1.49 -2.99
N TYR A 215 7.62 -0.84 -3.97
CA TYR A 215 8.93 -1.21 -4.50
C TYR A 215 9.99 -0.11 -4.30
N LEU A 216 9.57 1.00 -3.67
CA LEU A 216 10.45 2.11 -3.28
C LEU A 216 11.09 1.85 -1.91
N ILE A 217 12.24 2.48 -1.68
CA ILE A 217 12.87 2.48 -0.37
C ILE A 217 12.06 3.28 0.64
N GLN A 218 12.14 2.85 1.89
CA GLN A 218 11.52 3.50 3.03
C GLN A 218 12.63 4.07 3.91
N PRO A 219 12.93 5.38 3.82
CA PRO A 219 13.98 5.98 4.63
C PRO A 219 13.77 5.74 6.12
N ASN A 220 14.86 5.64 6.88
CA ASN A 220 14.89 5.33 8.32
C ASN A 220 14.31 3.96 8.72
N ARG A 221 13.80 3.16 7.78
CA ARG A 221 13.32 1.80 8.05
C ARG A 221 14.36 0.79 7.57
N LYS A 222 14.52 -0.27 8.36
CA LYS A 222 15.25 -1.45 7.92
C LYS A 222 14.50 -2.17 6.81
N MET A 223 15.18 -2.38 5.70
CA MET A 223 14.73 -3.17 4.56
C MET A 223 15.67 -4.36 4.36
N THR A 224 15.15 -5.46 3.83
CA THR A 224 15.96 -6.64 3.50
C THR A 224 16.02 -6.80 1.98
N VAL A 225 17.24 -6.81 1.43
CA VAL A 225 17.48 -7.05 0.02
C VAL A 225 17.89 -8.50 -0.19
N GLN A 226 17.39 -9.11 -1.26
CA GLN A 226 17.86 -10.39 -1.77
C GLN A 226 18.11 -10.31 -3.28
N LEU A 227 19.27 -10.81 -3.70
CA LEU A 227 19.69 -10.88 -5.10
C LEU A 227 19.93 -12.35 -5.46
N VAL A 228 19.33 -12.79 -6.56
CA VAL A 228 19.48 -14.17 -7.06
C VAL A 228 20.21 -14.14 -8.38
N ALA A 229 21.17 -15.05 -8.51
CA ALA A 229 21.73 -15.48 -9.78
C ALA A 229 21.82 -17.01 -9.74
N PHE A 230 20.96 -17.69 -10.50
CA PHE A 230 20.90 -19.13 -10.60
C PHE A 230 20.88 -19.54 -12.06
N ASP A 231 22.06 -19.86 -12.60
CA ASP A 231 22.24 -20.09 -14.03
C ASP A 231 21.68 -18.91 -14.86
N ASP A 232 20.56 -19.09 -15.56
CA ASP A 232 19.91 -18.04 -16.35
C ASP A 232 18.84 -17.25 -15.58
N VAL A 233 18.45 -17.69 -14.38
CA VAL A 233 17.48 -16.99 -13.53
C VAL A 233 18.15 -15.88 -12.75
N VAL A 234 17.66 -14.66 -12.94
CA VAL A 234 18.12 -13.46 -12.24
C VAL A 234 16.93 -12.82 -11.53
N GLN A 235 17.07 -12.50 -10.25
CA GLN A 235 15.98 -11.87 -9.48
C GLN A 235 16.49 -10.77 -8.54
N TYR A 236 15.68 -9.72 -8.39
CA TYR A 236 15.80 -8.71 -7.34
C TYR A 236 14.56 -8.76 -6.45
N ILE A 237 14.78 -8.95 -5.15
CA ILE A 237 13.75 -9.08 -4.14
C ILE A 237 14.02 -8.03 -3.05
N LEU A 238 12.98 -7.29 -2.65
CA LEU A 238 13.02 -6.29 -1.59
C LEU A 238 11.92 -6.58 -0.58
N ASP A 239 12.27 -6.74 0.70
CA ASP A 239 11.37 -7.12 1.80
C ASP A 239 10.51 -8.37 1.49
N GLY A 240 11.11 -9.36 0.81
CA GLY A 240 10.40 -10.59 0.41
C GLY A 240 9.38 -10.39 -0.70
N ARG A 241 9.40 -9.25 -1.42
CA ARG A 241 8.62 -8.99 -2.63
C ARG A 241 9.54 -9.11 -3.84
N LEU A 242 9.11 -9.90 -4.82
CA LEU A 242 9.81 -10.00 -6.11
C LEU A 242 9.61 -8.68 -6.88
N VAL A 243 10.67 -7.90 -7.03
CA VAL A 243 10.64 -6.61 -7.74
C VAL A 243 10.79 -6.85 -9.23
N TYR A 244 11.83 -7.59 -9.60
CA TYR A 244 12.15 -7.95 -10.98
C TYR A 244 12.68 -9.37 -11.06
N GLN A 245 12.36 -10.03 -12.16
CA GLN A 245 13.04 -11.25 -12.58
C GLN A 245 13.09 -11.32 -14.10
N PHE A 246 14.07 -12.04 -14.62
CA PHE A 246 14.09 -12.50 -15.99
C PHE A 246 14.95 -13.75 -16.11
N ARG A 247 14.73 -14.51 -17.18
CA ARG A 247 15.56 -15.64 -17.56
C ARG A 247 15.69 -15.76 -19.08
N GLN A 248 16.43 -16.75 -19.55
CA GLN A 248 16.52 -17.02 -20.99
C GLN A 248 15.15 -17.43 -21.54
N GLY A 249 14.79 -16.91 -22.72
CA GLY A 249 13.51 -17.17 -23.39
C GLY A 249 12.39 -16.20 -23.03
N ASP A 250 12.55 -15.38 -21.99
CA ASP A 250 11.55 -14.38 -21.60
C ASP A 250 11.47 -13.24 -22.61
N SER A 251 10.27 -12.67 -22.75
CA SER A 251 10.06 -11.39 -23.42
C SER A 251 10.36 -10.25 -22.43
N VAL A 252 11.34 -9.40 -22.73
CA VAL A 252 11.82 -8.32 -21.84
C VAL A 252 11.94 -6.98 -22.58
N GLU A 253 11.92 -5.90 -21.81
CA GLU A 253 12.22 -4.56 -22.31
C GLU A 253 13.73 -4.34 -22.49
N LEU A 254 14.13 -3.95 -23.70
CA LEU A 254 15.46 -3.41 -24.00
C LEU A 254 15.40 -1.87 -24.07
N GLU A 255 16.26 -1.20 -23.31
CA GLU A 255 16.60 0.21 -23.50
C GLU A 255 17.58 0.34 -24.66
N ASP A 256 17.25 1.16 -25.65
CA ASP A 256 18.05 1.43 -26.84
C ASP A 256 18.00 2.93 -27.17
N ARG A 257 18.78 3.36 -28.16
CA ARG A 257 18.80 4.74 -28.64
C ARG A 257 18.54 4.81 -30.13
N ASP A 258 17.70 5.76 -30.54
CA ASP A 258 17.47 6.04 -31.96
C ASP A 258 18.66 6.78 -32.60
N SER A 259 18.55 7.11 -33.89
CA SER A 259 19.59 7.83 -34.64
C SER A 259 19.94 9.19 -34.07
N ASP A 260 19.02 9.80 -33.32
CA ASP A 260 19.18 11.12 -32.68
C ASP A 260 19.68 10.98 -31.22
N GLY A 261 19.93 9.74 -30.77
CA GLY A 261 20.42 9.43 -29.42
C GLY A 261 19.35 9.46 -28.34
N LYS A 262 18.07 9.57 -28.70
CA LYS A 262 16.93 9.56 -27.78
C LYS A 262 16.66 8.13 -27.33
N ILE A 263 16.41 8.00 -26.03
CA ILE A 263 16.14 6.69 -25.41
C ILE A 263 14.73 6.24 -25.80
N PHE A 264 14.62 4.99 -26.20
CA PHE A 264 13.34 4.29 -26.36
C PHE A 264 13.44 2.87 -25.81
N GLN A 265 12.29 2.26 -25.55
CA GLN A 265 12.20 0.87 -25.12
C GLN A 265 11.56 0.03 -26.23
N ARG A 266 12.03 -1.21 -26.39
CA ARG A 266 11.41 -2.21 -27.25
C ARG A 266 11.37 -3.57 -26.57
N MET A 267 10.28 -4.30 -26.78
CA MET A 267 10.17 -5.69 -26.34
C MET A 267 11.02 -6.61 -27.22
N THR A 268 11.72 -7.56 -26.61
CA THR A 268 12.46 -8.60 -27.31
C THR A 268 12.41 -9.92 -26.54
N GLN A 269 12.61 -11.03 -27.23
CA GLN A 269 12.80 -12.33 -26.58
C GLN A 269 14.28 -12.57 -26.31
N LEU A 270 14.64 -12.91 -25.07
CA LEU A 270 16.01 -13.21 -24.68
C LEU A 270 16.50 -14.52 -25.30
N GLY A 271 17.29 -14.43 -26.37
CA GLY A 271 17.87 -15.58 -27.05
C GLY A 271 19.05 -16.23 -26.29
N PRO A 272 19.47 -17.46 -26.69
CA PRO A 272 20.63 -18.15 -26.11
C PRO A 272 21.94 -17.36 -26.27
N GLU A 273 22.10 -16.67 -27.39
CA GLU A 273 23.28 -15.85 -27.69
C GLU A 273 23.27 -14.49 -26.96
N GLY A 274 22.14 -14.11 -26.34
CA GLY A 274 22.00 -12.87 -25.57
C GLY A 274 22.74 -12.87 -24.22
N GLY A 275 23.34 -14.01 -23.84
CA GLY A 275 24.25 -14.11 -22.70
C GLY A 275 23.62 -13.77 -21.35
N VAL A 276 22.35 -14.12 -21.12
CA VAL A 276 21.61 -13.72 -19.92
C VAL A 276 22.39 -14.04 -18.64
N ALA A 277 23.04 -15.20 -18.58
CA ALA A 277 23.72 -15.76 -17.42
C ALA A 277 25.19 -15.34 -17.29
N TYR A 278 25.52 -14.62 -16.22
CA TYR A 278 26.90 -14.52 -15.74
C TYR A 278 27.19 -15.68 -14.78
N ARG A 279 28.30 -16.38 -15.01
CA ARG A 279 28.66 -17.59 -14.25
C ARG A 279 29.40 -17.29 -12.95
N GLU A 280 30.00 -16.12 -12.87
CA GLU A 280 30.67 -15.61 -11.67
C GLU A 280 30.84 -14.10 -11.79
N GLY A 281 31.10 -13.45 -10.65
CA GLY A 281 31.48 -12.04 -10.61
C GLY A 281 31.44 -11.47 -9.19
N PHE A 282 31.75 -10.20 -9.08
CA PHE A 282 31.81 -9.47 -7.83
C PHE A 282 30.44 -8.89 -7.44
N PHE A 283 30.29 -8.62 -6.16
CA PHE A 283 29.15 -7.92 -5.57
C PHE A 283 29.58 -6.53 -5.09
N GLY A 284 28.75 -5.52 -5.30
CA GLY A 284 29.04 -4.15 -4.87
C GLY A 284 27.80 -3.38 -4.40
N PHE A 285 27.92 -2.72 -3.25
CA PHE A 285 26.96 -1.72 -2.81
C PHE A 285 27.22 -0.40 -3.54
N ARG A 286 26.21 0.17 -4.20
CA ARG A 286 26.35 1.38 -5.02
C ARG A 286 25.52 2.54 -4.44
N MET A 287 26.13 3.70 -4.31
CA MET A 287 25.56 4.85 -3.59
C MET A 287 25.86 6.19 -4.26
N VAL A 288 24.89 7.09 -4.45
CA VAL A 288 25.15 8.43 -4.99
C VAL A 288 24.52 9.48 -4.10
N GLY A 289 25.35 10.29 -3.44
CA GLY A 289 24.84 11.40 -2.63
C GLY A 289 23.87 10.95 -1.54
N THR A 290 24.18 9.88 -0.81
CA THR A 290 23.26 9.23 0.15
C THR A 290 24.00 8.81 1.42
N HIS A 291 23.24 8.38 2.44
CA HIS A 291 23.73 7.71 3.63
C HIS A 291 23.06 6.35 3.73
N HIS A 292 23.82 5.25 3.72
CA HIS A 292 23.30 3.90 3.92
C HIS A 292 24.04 3.21 5.06
N VAL A 293 23.29 2.44 5.85
CA VAL A 293 23.81 1.59 6.91
C VAL A 293 23.42 0.16 6.59
N TYR A 294 24.41 -0.67 6.23
CA TYR A 294 24.23 -2.06 5.85
C TYR A 294 24.56 -3.01 7.00
N SER A 295 23.85 -4.12 7.10
CA SER A 295 24.12 -5.16 8.09
C SER A 295 23.76 -6.55 7.54
N LYS A 296 24.23 -7.60 8.22
CA LYS A 296 23.89 -9.00 7.93
C LYS A 296 24.13 -9.42 6.47
N PHE A 297 25.28 -9.08 5.88
CA PHE A 297 25.62 -9.56 4.54
C PHE A 297 25.81 -11.09 4.57
N ARG A 298 25.08 -11.82 3.72
CA ARG A 298 25.12 -13.28 3.61
C ARG A 298 25.10 -13.69 2.15
N VAL A 299 25.77 -14.80 1.85
CA VAL A 299 25.73 -15.46 0.54
C VAL A 299 25.40 -16.92 0.77
N HIS A 300 24.27 -17.39 0.25
CA HIS A 300 23.87 -18.79 0.30
C HIS A 300 24.07 -19.46 -1.06
N LYS A 301 24.46 -20.73 -1.04
CA LYS A 301 24.41 -21.58 -2.23
C LYS A 301 22.96 -21.88 -2.56
N LEU A 302 22.61 -21.89 -3.84
CA LEU A 302 21.36 -22.42 -4.34
C LEU A 302 21.63 -23.78 -4.98
N LEU A 303 20.80 -24.75 -4.63
CA LEU A 303 20.88 -26.12 -5.14
C LEU A 303 19.71 -26.35 -6.08
N PRO A 304 19.91 -26.97 -7.26
CA PRO A 304 18.79 -27.40 -8.09
C PRO A 304 17.80 -28.23 -7.27
N VAL A 305 16.50 -28.09 -7.55
CA VAL A 305 15.51 -29.02 -7.01
C VAL A 305 15.59 -30.29 -7.84
N ASP A 306 16.26 -31.32 -7.31
CA ASP A 306 16.15 -32.69 -7.82
C ASP A 306 14.86 -33.31 -7.30
N ALA A 307 14.24 -34.21 -8.08
CA ALA A 307 12.92 -34.79 -7.79
C ALA A 307 12.82 -35.59 -6.48
N ASP A 308 13.94 -35.87 -5.79
CA ASP A 308 14.02 -36.82 -4.66
C ASP A 308 14.55 -36.25 -3.33
N ASP A 309 14.83 -34.94 -3.23
CA ASP A 309 15.56 -34.39 -2.07
C ASP A 309 14.62 -33.97 -0.93
N SER A 310 14.38 -34.88 0.01
CA SER A 310 13.30 -34.87 1.02
C SER A 310 13.60 -34.18 2.37
N HIS A 311 14.66 -33.36 2.47
CA HIS A 311 14.93 -32.67 3.73
C HIS A 311 14.29 -31.27 3.79
N THR A 312 13.16 -31.19 4.51
CA THR A 312 12.50 -29.97 5.05
C THR A 312 11.74 -29.03 4.09
N ALA A 313 11.56 -29.37 2.82
CA ALA A 313 10.71 -28.57 1.92
C ALA A 313 9.24 -29.04 1.93
N ARG A 314 8.27 -28.10 1.97
CA ARG A 314 6.85 -28.41 1.72
C ARG A 314 6.71 -29.05 0.33
N PRO A 315 5.80 -30.02 0.12
CA PRO A 315 5.58 -30.61 -1.20
C PRO A 315 5.22 -29.52 -2.23
N ILE A 316 5.99 -29.47 -3.32
CA ILE A 316 5.71 -28.59 -4.47
C ILE A 316 4.63 -29.26 -5.32
N VAL A 317 3.51 -28.56 -5.53
CA VAL A 317 2.39 -28.99 -6.36
C VAL A 317 2.31 -28.06 -7.57
N PRO A 318 2.89 -28.45 -8.72
CA PRO A 318 2.71 -27.71 -9.95
C PRO A 318 1.26 -27.85 -10.42
N VAL A 319 0.66 -26.73 -10.85
CA VAL A 319 -0.68 -26.72 -11.46
C VAL A 319 -0.63 -25.89 -12.74
N ASP A 320 -1.33 -26.35 -13.78
CA ASP A 320 -1.38 -25.68 -15.08
C ASP A 320 -2.80 -25.38 -15.57
N SER A 321 -3.79 -25.55 -14.70
CA SER A 321 -5.19 -25.22 -14.98
C SER A 321 -5.95 -24.74 -13.74
N ILE A 322 -7.09 -24.08 -13.96
CA ILE A 322 -7.96 -23.60 -12.87
C ILE A 322 -8.51 -24.76 -12.02
N ASP A 323 -8.81 -25.91 -12.63
CA ASP A 323 -9.35 -27.05 -11.91
C ASP A 323 -8.29 -27.75 -11.07
N GLU A 324 -7.04 -27.82 -11.53
CA GLU A 324 -5.92 -28.29 -10.71
C GLU A 324 -5.64 -27.36 -9.54
N LEU A 325 -5.62 -26.04 -9.76
CA LEU A 325 -5.48 -25.06 -8.67
C LEU A 325 -6.58 -25.25 -7.62
N ARG A 326 -7.84 -25.45 -8.04
CA ARG A 326 -8.98 -25.70 -7.14
C ARG A 326 -8.82 -26.99 -6.33
N GLN A 327 -8.23 -28.03 -6.92
CA GLN A 327 -8.01 -29.29 -6.22
C GLN A 327 -6.88 -29.16 -5.20
N ALA A 328 -5.75 -28.58 -5.61
CA ALA A 328 -4.58 -28.35 -4.76
C ALA A 328 -4.92 -27.44 -3.57
N ALA A 329 -5.64 -26.34 -3.79
CA ALA A 329 -6.01 -25.34 -2.77
C ALA A 329 -6.84 -25.89 -1.59
N ARG A 330 -7.37 -27.12 -1.70
CA ARG A 330 -8.11 -27.79 -0.63
C ARG A 330 -7.22 -28.59 0.33
N GLN A 331 -6.00 -28.91 -0.08
CA GLN A 331 -5.02 -29.64 0.72
C GLN A 331 -4.14 -28.69 1.51
N SER A 332 -3.56 -29.13 2.63
CA SER A 332 -2.74 -28.30 3.52
C SER A 332 -1.24 -28.59 3.40
N GLY A 333 -0.40 -27.65 3.83
CA GLY A 333 1.04 -27.85 3.99
C GLY A 333 1.84 -27.88 2.69
N GLN A 334 1.34 -27.24 1.63
CA GLN A 334 1.90 -27.33 0.28
C GLN A 334 2.53 -26.02 -0.20
N GLN A 335 3.36 -26.14 -1.23
CA GLN A 335 3.74 -25.04 -2.10
C GLN A 335 3.08 -25.25 -3.46
N ILE A 336 1.98 -24.55 -3.72
CA ILE A 336 1.21 -24.64 -4.96
C ILE A 336 1.79 -23.62 -5.94
N VAL A 337 2.17 -24.09 -7.14
CA VAL A 337 2.88 -23.28 -8.13
C VAL A 337 2.10 -23.31 -9.42
N MET A 338 1.43 -22.21 -9.73
CA MET A 338 0.68 -22.11 -10.97
C MET A 338 1.61 -21.68 -12.10
N ARG A 339 1.59 -22.44 -13.20
CA ARG A 339 2.36 -22.12 -14.39
C ARG A 339 2.00 -20.70 -14.87
N PRO A 340 2.97 -19.83 -15.20
CA PRO A 340 2.69 -18.52 -15.79
C PRO A 340 1.89 -18.64 -17.10
N GLY A 341 0.95 -17.74 -17.32
CA GLY A 341 0.07 -17.74 -18.47
C GLY A 341 -1.27 -17.05 -18.21
N ASP A 342 -2.09 -17.01 -19.24
CA ASP A 342 -3.45 -16.45 -19.19
C ASP A 342 -4.47 -17.56 -18.96
N TYR A 343 -5.35 -17.35 -17.98
CA TYR A 343 -6.34 -18.32 -17.54
C TYR A 343 -7.71 -17.67 -17.41
N GLN A 344 -8.71 -18.28 -18.03
CA GLN A 344 -10.08 -17.76 -17.98
C GLN A 344 -10.90 -18.44 -16.88
N ILE A 345 -11.58 -17.66 -16.05
CA ILE A 345 -12.56 -18.15 -15.08
C ILE A 345 -13.87 -18.46 -15.81
N ALA A 346 -13.98 -19.68 -16.33
CA ALA A 346 -15.10 -20.12 -17.17
C ALA A 346 -16.38 -20.52 -16.41
N ASP A 347 -16.39 -20.45 -15.07
CA ASP A 347 -17.56 -20.81 -14.26
C ASP A 347 -17.69 -20.01 -12.95
N ARG A 348 -18.79 -20.24 -12.23
CA ARG A 348 -19.12 -19.58 -10.95
C ARG A 348 -18.58 -20.29 -9.70
N LYS A 349 -17.72 -21.31 -9.84
CA LYS A 349 -17.26 -22.08 -8.68
C LYS A 349 -16.25 -21.31 -7.83
N GLY A 350 -15.61 -20.28 -8.40
CA GLY A 350 -14.56 -19.49 -7.75
C GLY A 350 -13.30 -20.31 -7.46
N LEU A 351 -12.46 -19.78 -6.58
CA LEU A 351 -11.21 -20.36 -6.09
C LEU A 351 -11.27 -20.43 -4.55
N VAL A 352 -11.48 -21.64 -4.03
CA VAL A 352 -11.64 -21.89 -2.59
C VAL A 352 -10.35 -22.48 -2.05
N PHE A 353 -9.68 -21.72 -1.19
CA PHE A 353 -8.48 -22.11 -0.47
C PHE A 353 -8.87 -22.52 0.96
N SER A 354 -9.24 -23.79 1.10
CA SER A 354 -9.66 -24.37 2.39
C SER A 354 -8.55 -25.08 3.13
N GLY A 355 -7.50 -25.51 2.43
CA GLY A 355 -6.29 -26.04 3.05
C GLY A 355 -5.49 -24.93 3.75
N SER A 356 -4.82 -25.29 4.84
CA SER A 356 -4.02 -24.37 5.66
C SER A 356 -2.52 -24.57 5.42
N ASP A 357 -1.69 -23.64 5.89
CA ASP A 357 -0.22 -23.73 5.81
C ASP A 357 0.30 -23.86 4.37
N ASN A 358 -0.35 -23.17 3.44
CA ASN A 358 -0.02 -23.20 2.02
C ASN A 358 0.74 -21.95 1.59
N GLU A 359 1.69 -22.13 0.69
CA GLU A 359 2.21 -21.05 -0.16
C GLU A 359 1.66 -21.23 -1.58
N VAL A 360 1.13 -20.17 -2.17
CA VAL A 360 0.53 -20.17 -3.50
C VAL A 360 1.25 -19.13 -4.34
N GLU A 361 1.98 -19.59 -5.35
CA GLU A 361 2.74 -18.75 -6.28
C GLU A 361 1.95 -18.56 -7.58
N LEU A 362 1.56 -17.31 -7.84
CA LEU A 362 0.80 -16.87 -9.02
C LEU A 362 1.58 -15.84 -9.85
N SER A 363 2.89 -15.66 -9.62
CA SER A 363 3.71 -14.75 -10.43
C SER A 363 3.64 -15.08 -11.92
N GLY A 364 3.29 -14.09 -12.74
CA GLY A 364 3.09 -14.26 -14.19
C GLY A 364 1.77 -14.91 -14.59
N VAL A 365 0.86 -15.17 -13.66
CA VAL A 365 -0.51 -15.65 -13.94
C VAL A 365 -1.46 -14.47 -14.13
N LYS A 366 -2.20 -14.47 -15.24
CA LYS A 366 -3.34 -13.58 -15.45
C LYS A 366 -4.64 -14.38 -15.38
N LEU A 367 -5.55 -13.97 -14.50
CA LEU A 367 -6.91 -14.48 -14.39
C LEU A 367 -7.86 -13.50 -15.08
N ASP A 368 -8.39 -13.88 -16.25
CA ASP A 368 -9.47 -13.17 -16.93
C ASP A 368 -10.81 -13.64 -16.35
N VAL A 369 -11.59 -12.68 -15.86
CA VAL A 369 -12.84 -12.91 -15.13
C VAL A 369 -14.00 -12.25 -15.90
N PRO A 370 -14.62 -12.95 -16.85
CA PRO A 370 -15.82 -12.45 -17.50
C PRO A 370 -16.95 -12.30 -16.48
N ILE A 371 -17.35 -11.06 -16.17
CA ILE A 371 -18.29 -10.80 -15.08
C ILE A 371 -19.69 -11.37 -15.35
N GLU A 372 -20.04 -11.60 -16.62
CA GLU A 372 -21.29 -12.28 -16.98
C GLU A 372 -21.34 -13.74 -16.52
N VAL A 373 -20.16 -14.35 -16.40
CA VAL A 373 -19.94 -15.67 -15.85
C VAL A 373 -19.80 -15.58 -14.34
N ALA A 374 -18.79 -14.87 -13.84
CA ALA A 374 -18.38 -14.92 -12.42
C ALA A 374 -19.37 -14.24 -11.46
N SER A 375 -20.12 -13.21 -11.90
CA SER A 375 -20.88 -12.36 -10.99
C SER A 375 -21.89 -13.11 -10.13
N GLY A 376 -21.99 -12.67 -8.87
CA GLY A 376 -22.94 -13.20 -7.88
C GLY A 376 -22.35 -14.17 -6.86
N ARG A 377 -21.05 -14.48 -6.92
CA ARG A 377 -20.32 -15.27 -5.92
C ARG A 377 -18.91 -14.72 -5.74
N ASN A 378 -18.34 -14.88 -4.55
CA ASN A 378 -16.97 -14.43 -4.31
C ASN A 378 -15.98 -15.25 -5.14
N LEU A 379 -14.99 -14.60 -5.77
CA LEU A 379 -14.00 -15.30 -6.58
C LEU A 379 -13.03 -16.06 -5.67
N PHE A 380 -12.22 -15.36 -4.88
CA PHE A 380 -11.29 -15.96 -3.93
C PHE A 380 -11.94 -16.13 -2.55
N GLN A 381 -11.79 -17.31 -1.97
CA GLN A 381 -12.27 -17.63 -0.62
C GLN A 381 -11.17 -18.32 0.19
N LEU A 382 -10.49 -17.57 1.05
CA LEU A 382 -9.44 -18.08 1.94
C LEU A 382 -10.07 -18.42 3.29
N THR A 383 -10.47 -19.69 3.44
CA THR A 383 -11.07 -20.20 4.68
C THR A 383 -10.09 -20.97 5.54
N GLY A 384 -9.03 -21.53 4.95
CA GLY A 384 -7.88 -22.06 5.70
C GLY A 384 -7.05 -20.92 6.30
N SER A 385 -6.15 -21.27 7.21
CA SER A 385 -5.25 -20.32 7.89
C SER A 385 -3.80 -20.49 7.42
N ASN A 386 -2.95 -19.50 7.70
CA ASN A 386 -1.52 -19.51 7.32
C ASN A 386 -1.29 -19.67 5.81
N ILE A 387 -2.21 -19.21 4.97
CA ILE A 387 -2.08 -19.21 3.52
C ILE A 387 -1.34 -17.95 3.09
N THR A 388 -0.31 -18.09 2.27
CA THR A 388 0.36 -16.96 1.61
C THR A 388 0.16 -17.06 0.11
N ILE A 389 -0.58 -16.12 -0.49
CA ILE A 389 -0.72 -15.98 -1.95
C ILE A 389 0.21 -14.87 -2.43
N ARG A 390 1.03 -15.16 -3.43
CA ARG A 390 2.02 -14.22 -4.00
C ARG A 390 1.76 -13.99 -5.49
N GLY A 391 1.81 -12.74 -5.91
CA GLY A 391 1.67 -12.34 -7.31
C GLY A 391 0.27 -12.55 -7.88
N GLY A 392 0.21 -12.65 -9.21
CA GLY A 392 -1.02 -12.79 -9.97
C GLY A 392 -1.67 -11.46 -10.33
N SER A 393 -2.30 -11.41 -11.51
CA SER A 393 -3.20 -10.33 -11.91
C SER A 393 -4.60 -10.86 -12.17
N ILE A 394 -5.60 -10.19 -11.64
CA ILE A 394 -7.01 -10.48 -11.87
C ILE A 394 -7.61 -9.31 -12.62
N GLU A 395 -8.32 -9.61 -13.71
CA GLU A 395 -8.99 -8.61 -14.51
C GLU A 395 -10.42 -9.03 -14.82
N ASP A 396 -11.38 -8.28 -14.29
CA ASP A 396 -12.77 -8.39 -14.68
C ASP A 396 -13.00 -7.82 -16.08
N THR A 397 -13.76 -8.53 -16.92
CA THR A 397 -14.11 -8.09 -18.28
C THR A 397 -15.62 -8.04 -18.48
N TYR A 398 -16.11 -7.01 -19.18
CA TYR A 398 -17.52 -6.91 -19.60
C TYR A 398 -17.78 -7.88 -20.78
N PRO A 399 -19.05 -8.18 -21.10
CA PRO A 399 -19.39 -8.99 -22.28
C PRO A 399 -18.70 -8.49 -23.55
N GLY A 400 -18.12 -9.41 -24.33
CA GLY A 400 -17.34 -9.08 -25.53
C GLY A 400 -15.92 -8.56 -25.26
N GLY A 401 -15.44 -8.61 -24.01
CA GLY A 401 -14.07 -8.24 -23.64
C GLY A 401 -13.86 -6.74 -23.43
N SER A 402 -14.92 -5.93 -23.41
CA SER A 402 -14.81 -4.51 -23.10
C SER A 402 -14.31 -4.30 -21.66
N THR A 403 -13.55 -3.23 -21.45
CA THR A 403 -12.94 -2.87 -20.17
C THR A 403 -13.42 -1.53 -19.62
N GLU A 404 -14.34 -0.85 -20.31
CA GLU A 404 -14.76 0.51 -19.95
C GLU A 404 -16.28 0.68 -20.01
N VAL A 405 -16.78 1.56 -19.14
CA VAL A 405 -18.15 2.09 -19.20
C VAL A 405 -18.06 3.51 -19.72
N THR A 406 -18.46 3.72 -20.98
CA THR A 406 -18.43 5.02 -21.64
C THR A 406 -19.75 5.79 -21.48
N ASP A 407 -20.84 5.10 -21.19
CA ASP A 407 -22.16 5.68 -20.94
C ASP A 407 -22.82 5.01 -19.72
N PHE A 408 -22.94 5.78 -18.63
CA PHE A 408 -23.54 5.32 -17.38
C PHE A 408 -25.07 5.23 -17.44
N GLY A 409 -25.73 5.94 -18.35
CA GLY A 409 -27.17 5.84 -18.55
C GLY A 409 -27.51 4.44 -19.07
N SER A 410 -27.08 4.16 -20.29
CA SER A 410 -27.32 2.88 -20.97
C SER A 410 -26.76 1.67 -20.20
N TYR A 411 -25.57 1.77 -19.58
CA TYR A 411 -25.01 0.70 -18.73
C TYR A 411 -25.99 0.24 -17.65
N ASN A 412 -26.68 1.18 -16.99
CA ASN A 412 -27.57 0.89 -15.86
C ASN A 412 -28.99 0.48 -16.27
N GLN A 413 -29.34 0.60 -17.56
CA GLN A 413 -30.57 0.07 -18.13
C GLN A 413 -30.46 -1.42 -18.43
N GLY A 414 -29.25 -1.89 -18.75
CA GLY A 414 -28.97 -3.26 -19.18
C GLY A 414 -28.97 -4.34 -18.08
N ARG A 415 -28.28 -5.45 -18.37
CA ARG A 415 -28.16 -6.60 -17.47
C ARG A 415 -27.47 -6.19 -16.17
N LYS A 416 -28.12 -6.48 -15.04
CA LYS A 416 -27.59 -6.20 -13.70
C LYS A 416 -26.74 -7.37 -13.21
N TYR A 417 -25.49 -7.11 -12.83
CA TYR A 417 -24.59 -8.11 -12.27
C TYR A 417 -24.95 -8.49 -10.83
N GLY A 418 -24.47 -9.64 -10.36
CA GLY A 418 -24.67 -10.11 -8.98
C GLY A 418 -23.84 -9.33 -7.95
N ARG A 419 -24.15 -9.50 -6.65
CA ARG A 419 -23.27 -9.01 -5.58
C ARG A 419 -22.07 -9.93 -5.47
N MET A 420 -20.87 -9.38 -5.26
CA MET A 420 -19.64 -10.17 -5.21
C MET A 420 -18.56 -9.44 -4.41
N ASN A 421 -17.64 -10.21 -3.83
CA ASN A 421 -16.31 -9.72 -3.49
C ASN A 421 -15.28 -10.46 -4.36
N GLU A 422 -14.26 -9.76 -4.81
CA GLU A 422 -13.12 -10.36 -5.49
C GLU A 422 -12.44 -11.38 -4.58
N MET A 423 -12.28 -11.03 -3.30
CA MET A 423 -11.66 -11.90 -2.31
C MET A 423 -12.32 -11.79 -0.94
N VAL A 424 -12.43 -12.94 -0.25
CA VAL A 424 -12.82 -12.99 1.15
C VAL A 424 -11.79 -13.79 1.94
N ILE A 425 -11.25 -13.17 2.99
CA ILE A 425 -10.25 -13.74 3.91
C ILE A 425 -10.91 -13.99 5.27
N ARG A 426 -11.25 -15.26 5.52
CA ARG A 426 -11.90 -15.69 6.77
C ARG A 426 -10.95 -16.35 7.74
N GLY A 427 -9.99 -17.14 7.24
CA GLY A 427 -8.99 -17.77 8.09
C GLY A 427 -7.93 -16.79 8.59
N ASP A 428 -7.22 -17.19 9.62
CA ASP A 428 -6.25 -16.36 10.33
C ASP A 428 -4.86 -16.43 9.69
N ASN A 429 -4.03 -15.41 9.92
CA ASN A 429 -2.63 -15.35 9.47
C ASN A 429 -2.45 -15.48 7.94
N ASN A 430 -3.48 -15.14 7.18
CA ASN A 430 -3.45 -15.19 5.73
C ASN A 430 -2.79 -13.95 5.15
N ARG A 431 -1.99 -14.13 4.09
CA ARG A 431 -1.20 -13.07 3.45
C ARG A 431 -1.49 -13.03 1.95
N VAL A 432 -1.73 -11.85 1.42
CA VAL A 432 -1.88 -11.58 -0.02
C VAL A 432 -0.82 -10.55 -0.40
N ILE A 433 0.12 -10.95 -1.25
CA ILE A 433 1.34 -10.20 -1.50
C ILE A 433 1.49 -9.95 -3.00
N GLY A 434 1.59 -8.68 -3.40
CA GLY A 434 1.94 -8.31 -4.78
C GLY A 434 0.86 -8.61 -5.84
N MET A 435 -0.39 -8.83 -5.43
CA MET A 435 -1.48 -9.13 -6.36
C MET A 435 -2.04 -7.86 -7.00
N LYS A 436 -2.31 -7.93 -8.31
CA LYS A 436 -2.98 -6.85 -9.07
C LYS A 436 -4.45 -7.23 -9.32
N MET A 437 -5.37 -6.31 -9.08
CA MET A 437 -6.81 -6.52 -9.25
C MET A 437 -7.41 -5.33 -10.01
N ILE A 438 -8.09 -5.59 -11.12
CA ILE A 438 -8.96 -4.62 -11.79
C ILE A 438 -10.39 -5.14 -11.69
N ILE A 439 -11.17 -4.50 -10.81
CA ILE A 439 -12.49 -4.98 -10.40
C ILE A 439 -13.55 -4.13 -11.10
N ARG A 440 -14.45 -4.79 -11.84
CA ARG A 440 -15.45 -4.16 -12.69
C ARG A 440 -16.84 -4.72 -12.42
N GLY A 441 -17.84 -3.91 -12.76
CA GLY A 441 -19.21 -4.36 -12.80
C GLY A 441 -19.93 -4.27 -11.46
N SER A 442 -20.93 -3.41 -11.38
CA SER A 442 -21.79 -3.28 -10.20
C SER A 442 -23.12 -2.65 -10.62
N TYR A 443 -24.11 -2.63 -9.74
CA TYR A 443 -25.35 -1.92 -10.01
C TYR A 443 -25.89 -1.18 -8.77
N PRO A 444 -26.30 0.08 -8.86
CA PRO A 444 -25.98 0.99 -9.96
C PRO A 444 -24.47 1.29 -9.99
N TYR A 445 -23.94 1.71 -11.13
CA TYR A 445 -22.56 2.19 -11.27
C TYR A 445 -22.54 3.61 -11.85
N GLY A 446 -21.65 4.47 -11.35
CA GLY A 446 -21.56 5.88 -11.82
C GLY A 446 -22.44 6.90 -11.09
N TYR A 447 -23.14 6.51 -10.03
CA TYR A 447 -24.05 7.41 -9.28
C TYR A 447 -23.67 7.54 -7.80
N GLY A 448 -22.58 6.89 -7.38
CA GLY A 448 -22.16 6.87 -5.98
C GLY A 448 -23.26 6.48 -5.02
N ASN A 449 -23.34 7.20 -3.89
CA ASN A 449 -24.32 6.93 -2.86
C ASN A 449 -25.67 7.64 -3.05
N MET A 450 -25.92 8.37 -4.15
CA MET A 450 -27.14 9.19 -4.30
C MET A 450 -28.45 8.39 -4.25
N PHE A 451 -28.39 7.10 -4.62
CA PHE A 451 -29.52 6.17 -4.59
C PHE A 451 -29.45 5.16 -3.45
N GLY A 452 -28.46 5.28 -2.57
CA GLY A 452 -28.37 4.47 -1.36
C GLY A 452 -27.02 3.85 -1.08
N ILE A 453 -26.78 3.66 0.21
CA ILE A 453 -25.86 2.64 0.74
C ILE A 453 -26.58 1.80 1.81
N GLY A 454 -26.34 0.49 1.81
CA GLY A 454 -26.87 -0.41 2.84
C GLY A 454 -28.40 -0.44 2.93
N GLY A 455 -28.95 -0.39 4.15
CA GLY A 455 -30.36 -0.67 4.48
C GLY A 455 -31.39 0.42 4.18
N GLY A 456 -31.04 1.49 3.45
CA GLY A 456 -31.94 2.58 3.08
C GLY A 456 -31.92 2.94 1.60
N SER A 457 -31.42 2.04 0.76
CA SER A 457 -31.27 2.30 -0.67
C SER A 457 -32.61 2.22 -1.41
N VAL A 458 -32.88 3.21 -2.26
CA VAL A 458 -34.06 3.19 -3.16
C VAL A 458 -33.87 2.24 -4.34
N LEU A 459 -32.62 1.90 -4.65
CA LEU A 459 -32.26 0.86 -5.62
C LEU A 459 -31.74 -0.39 -4.95
N ARG A 460 -32.05 -1.55 -5.54
CA ARG A 460 -31.44 -2.82 -5.11
C ARG A 460 -29.97 -2.86 -5.54
N LEU A 461 -29.09 -2.47 -4.62
CA LEU A 461 -27.65 -2.45 -4.86
C LEU A 461 -27.10 -3.86 -5.12
N ARG A 462 -26.23 -3.98 -6.12
CA ARG A 462 -25.41 -5.15 -6.48
C ARG A 462 -23.95 -4.72 -6.48
N LYS A 463 -23.41 -4.56 -5.27
CA LYS A 463 -22.04 -4.11 -5.08
C LYS A 463 -21.04 -5.17 -5.50
N HIS A 464 -19.94 -4.72 -6.10
CA HIS A 464 -18.76 -5.53 -6.32
C HIS A 464 -17.60 -4.88 -5.55
N CYS A 465 -17.14 -5.57 -4.50
CA CYS A 465 -16.06 -5.12 -3.64
C CYS A 465 -14.77 -5.89 -3.95
N GLY A 466 -13.62 -5.38 -3.54
CA GLY A 466 -12.35 -6.11 -3.61
C GLY A 466 -12.23 -7.14 -2.48
N ILE A 467 -11.50 -6.78 -1.42
CA ILE A 467 -11.08 -7.71 -0.38
C ILE A 467 -11.88 -7.50 0.90
N GLN A 468 -12.66 -8.52 1.30
CA GLN A 468 -13.31 -8.60 2.60
C GLN A 468 -12.45 -9.38 3.59
N ILE A 469 -12.24 -8.84 4.79
CA ILE A 469 -11.43 -9.50 5.83
C ILE A 469 -12.25 -9.69 7.12
N THR A 470 -12.21 -10.91 7.65
CA THR A 470 -12.77 -11.25 8.97
C THR A 470 -11.82 -12.08 9.86
N GLY A 471 -10.74 -12.64 9.31
CA GLY A 471 -9.73 -13.38 10.07
C GLY A 471 -8.73 -12.48 10.80
N ASN A 472 -8.06 -13.01 11.82
CA ASN A 472 -7.00 -12.33 12.57
C ASN A 472 -5.68 -12.31 11.81
N ASP A 473 -4.84 -11.30 12.09
CA ASP A 473 -3.46 -11.19 11.60
C ASP A 473 -3.33 -11.28 10.07
N ALA A 474 -4.38 -10.88 9.35
CA ALA A 474 -4.38 -10.84 7.89
C ALA A 474 -3.45 -9.73 7.38
N VAL A 475 -2.67 -10.02 6.33
CA VAL A 475 -1.73 -9.07 5.71
C VAL A 475 -2.04 -8.89 4.24
N ILE A 476 -2.28 -7.66 3.83
CA ILE A 476 -2.30 -7.23 2.43
C ILE A 476 -1.05 -6.37 2.20
N ASP A 477 -0.15 -6.81 1.32
CA ASP A 477 1.15 -6.17 1.12
C ASP A 477 1.46 -6.00 -0.37
N GLY A 478 1.82 -4.80 -0.80
CA GLY A 478 2.29 -4.58 -2.18
C GLY A 478 1.21 -4.76 -3.26
N CYS A 479 -0.07 -4.77 -2.88
CA CYS A 479 -1.16 -5.04 -3.83
C CYS A 479 -1.56 -3.77 -4.61
N GLN A 480 -2.12 -3.95 -5.81
CA GLN A 480 -2.70 -2.89 -6.62
C GLN A 480 -4.17 -3.21 -6.87
N ILE A 481 -5.07 -2.34 -6.41
CA ILE A 481 -6.51 -2.56 -6.54
C ILE A 481 -7.12 -1.37 -7.26
N LYS A 482 -7.48 -1.57 -8.53
CA LYS A 482 -8.26 -0.62 -9.32
C LYS A 482 -9.74 -0.99 -9.22
N MET A 483 -10.54 -0.07 -8.70
CA MET A 483 -11.97 -0.21 -8.56
C MET A 483 -12.70 0.60 -9.65
N GLU A 484 -13.28 -0.13 -10.60
CA GLU A 484 -14.25 0.37 -11.59
C GLU A 484 -15.63 -0.22 -11.30
N ALA A 485 -15.94 -0.28 -10.01
CA ALA A 485 -17.19 -0.80 -9.47
C ALA A 485 -17.58 -0.07 -8.18
N PHE A 486 -18.88 -0.04 -7.90
CA PHE A 486 -19.44 0.46 -6.66
C PHE A 486 -19.37 -0.61 -5.57
N GLY A 487 -18.40 -0.45 -4.67
CA GLY A 487 -18.12 -1.31 -3.53
C GLY A 487 -16.84 -0.84 -2.82
N HIS A 488 -16.49 -1.48 -1.69
CA HIS A 488 -15.25 -1.17 -0.98
C HIS A 488 -14.06 -1.87 -1.65
N ALA A 489 -12.89 -1.22 -1.68
CA ALA A 489 -11.69 -1.87 -2.21
C ALA A 489 -11.10 -2.88 -1.20
N ILE A 490 -10.86 -2.45 0.04
CA ILE A 490 -10.46 -3.30 1.16
C ILE A 490 -11.36 -2.97 2.35
N PHE A 491 -12.03 -3.96 2.94
CA PHE A 491 -12.88 -3.73 4.10
C PHE A 491 -12.83 -4.84 5.13
N VAL A 492 -12.76 -4.43 6.39
CA VAL A 492 -12.57 -5.29 7.55
C VAL A 492 -13.84 -5.27 8.40
N GLN A 493 -14.46 -6.44 8.56
CA GLN A 493 -15.70 -6.62 9.31
C GLN A 493 -15.55 -7.52 10.54
N GLY A 494 -14.35 -8.03 10.77
CA GLY A 494 -13.96 -8.84 11.92
C GLY A 494 -12.45 -8.94 12.00
N GLY A 495 -11.95 -9.82 12.85
CA GLY A 495 -10.51 -10.05 13.01
C GLY A 495 -9.82 -8.98 13.84
N ASN A 496 -8.62 -9.30 14.30
CA ASN A 496 -7.74 -8.40 15.02
C ASN A 496 -6.39 -8.30 14.31
N ARG A 497 -5.77 -7.13 14.37
CA ARG A 497 -4.41 -6.88 13.87
C ARG A 497 -4.26 -7.08 12.36
N THR A 498 -5.23 -6.58 11.60
CA THR A 498 -5.14 -6.54 10.12
C THR A 498 -4.11 -5.49 9.70
N THR A 499 -3.17 -5.91 8.84
CA THR A 499 -2.16 -5.02 8.26
C THR A 499 -2.40 -4.83 6.77
N VAL A 500 -2.52 -3.58 6.33
CA VAL A 500 -2.51 -3.21 4.91
C VAL A 500 -1.31 -2.33 4.69
N ARG A 501 -0.38 -2.72 3.83
CA ARG A 501 0.82 -1.93 3.59
C ARG A 501 1.28 -1.94 2.15
N ASN A 502 2.06 -0.93 1.77
CA ASN A 502 2.69 -0.86 0.44
C ASN A 502 1.68 -0.96 -0.72
N THR A 503 0.41 -0.67 -0.46
CA THR A 503 -0.72 -1.05 -1.32
C THR A 503 -1.33 0.20 -1.94
N ILE A 504 -1.66 0.11 -3.22
CA ILE A 504 -2.34 1.17 -3.97
C ILE A 504 -3.81 0.79 -4.15
N VAL A 505 -4.70 1.71 -3.81
CA VAL A 505 -6.12 1.64 -4.14
C VAL A 505 -6.49 2.83 -5.02
N GLU A 506 -6.97 2.56 -6.22
CA GLU A 506 -7.47 3.57 -7.15
C GLU A 506 -8.96 3.33 -7.42
N GLY A 507 -9.81 4.26 -6.99
CA GLY A 507 -11.21 4.28 -7.37
C GLY A 507 -11.46 5.10 -8.64
N THR A 508 -12.75 5.23 -8.97
CA THR A 508 -13.22 6.08 -10.06
C THR A 508 -14.16 7.16 -9.50
N VAL A 509 -14.16 8.34 -10.11
CA VAL A 509 -15.06 9.46 -9.81
C VAL A 509 -15.69 9.98 -11.10
N ARG A 510 -16.87 10.60 -11.00
CA ARG A 510 -17.66 11.15 -12.12
C ARG A 510 -18.05 12.59 -11.81
N ARG A 511 -18.07 13.49 -12.80
CA ARG A 511 -18.62 14.84 -12.59
C ARG A 511 -20.12 14.76 -12.38
N SER A 512 -20.64 15.48 -11.40
CA SER A 512 -22.08 15.50 -11.12
C SER A 512 -22.92 16.09 -12.26
N ASN A 513 -22.33 17.04 -13.00
CA ASN A 513 -22.96 17.65 -14.17
C ASN A 513 -23.31 16.63 -15.25
N ASP A 514 -22.54 15.54 -15.38
CA ASP A 514 -22.77 14.50 -16.39
C ASP A 514 -24.09 13.75 -16.17
N CYS A 515 -24.62 13.73 -14.93
CA CYS A 515 -25.93 13.14 -14.64
C CYS A 515 -27.07 13.90 -15.31
N TYR A 516 -26.89 15.19 -15.63
CA TYR A 516 -27.92 16.01 -16.29
C TYR A 516 -27.96 15.82 -17.81
N ALA A 517 -26.96 15.16 -18.41
CA ALA A 517 -26.95 14.79 -19.82
C ALA A 517 -27.71 13.48 -20.10
N GLU A 518 -28.07 12.73 -19.05
CA GLU A 518 -28.86 11.50 -19.14
C GLU A 518 -30.34 11.83 -19.40
N THR A 519 -30.75 11.84 -20.67
CA THR A 519 -32.09 12.27 -21.08
C THR A 519 -33.04 11.13 -21.44
N ASP A 520 -32.63 9.87 -21.38
CA ASP A 520 -33.51 8.75 -21.71
C ASP A 520 -34.37 8.34 -20.50
N ASP A 521 -35.62 7.93 -20.74
CA ASP A 521 -36.56 7.58 -19.64
C ASP A 521 -36.08 6.40 -18.78
N GLY A 522 -35.17 5.58 -19.31
CA GLY A 522 -34.53 4.47 -18.61
C GLY A 522 -33.38 4.90 -17.69
N ASP A 523 -32.80 6.08 -17.91
CA ASP A 523 -31.62 6.55 -17.17
C ASP A 523 -31.96 6.82 -15.71
N LEU A 524 -31.03 6.47 -14.81
CA LEU A 524 -31.33 6.58 -13.39
C LEU A 524 -31.44 8.04 -12.95
N ALA A 525 -30.61 8.96 -13.46
CA ALA A 525 -30.72 10.36 -13.09
C ALA A 525 -32.07 10.94 -13.51
N LYS A 526 -32.48 10.79 -14.78
CA LYS A 526 -33.79 11.25 -15.27
C LYS A 526 -34.95 10.60 -14.54
N ARG A 527 -34.90 9.28 -14.32
CA ARG A 527 -35.98 8.54 -13.66
C ARG A 527 -36.24 9.00 -12.23
N PHE A 528 -35.20 9.47 -11.53
CA PHE A 528 -35.32 10.09 -10.20
C PHE A 528 -35.40 11.62 -10.27
N ASN A 529 -35.74 12.19 -11.42
CA ASN A 529 -35.92 13.62 -11.67
C ASN A 529 -34.70 14.45 -11.23
N TYR A 530 -33.49 13.91 -11.44
CA TYR A 530 -32.21 14.52 -11.06
C TYR A 530 -32.14 14.95 -9.59
N LYS A 531 -32.77 14.17 -8.70
CA LYS A 531 -32.81 14.41 -7.25
C LYS A 531 -32.13 13.31 -6.46
N LEU A 532 -31.45 13.72 -5.40
CA LEU A 532 -30.91 12.83 -4.38
C LEU A 532 -32.02 12.01 -3.74
N GLN A 533 -31.77 10.72 -3.54
CA GLN A 533 -32.72 9.79 -2.92
C GLN A 533 -32.23 9.26 -1.58
N TRP A 534 -30.94 9.42 -1.30
CA TRP A 534 -30.27 9.01 -0.08
C TRP A 534 -29.10 9.95 0.25
N PRO A 535 -28.82 10.18 1.55
CA PRO A 535 -29.59 9.75 2.72
C PRO A 535 -30.91 10.50 2.87
N GLU A 536 -31.70 10.10 3.88
CA GLU A 536 -33.05 10.63 4.09
C GLU A 536 -33.07 12.14 4.35
N ASP A 537 -32.04 12.66 4.99
CA ASP A 537 -31.84 14.07 5.37
C ASP A 537 -31.74 15.02 4.16
N VAL A 538 -31.26 14.53 3.02
CA VAL A 538 -31.12 15.32 1.77
C VAL A 538 -32.01 14.82 0.64
N ARG A 539 -32.91 13.87 0.91
CA ARG A 539 -33.79 13.32 -0.11
C ARG A 539 -34.65 14.43 -0.73
N GLY A 540 -34.69 14.46 -2.05
CA GLY A 540 -35.50 15.40 -2.82
C GLY A 540 -34.77 16.66 -3.25
N LEU A 541 -33.58 16.94 -2.69
CA LEU A 541 -32.68 17.97 -3.18
C LEU A 541 -32.16 17.60 -4.57
N PRO A 542 -31.88 18.59 -5.44
CA PRO A 542 -31.23 18.33 -6.73
C PRO A 542 -29.84 17.70 -6.52
N ILE A 543 -29.38 16.93 -7.50
CA ILE A 543 -27.97 16.52 -7.56
C ILE A 543 -27.09 17.79 -7.55
N PRO A 544 -26.11 17.93 -6.64
CA PRO A 544 -25.25 19.12 -6.63
C PRO A 544 -24.53 19.30 -7.97
N ARG A 545 -24.49 20.52 -8.50
CA ARG A 545 -23.70 20.82 -9.71
C ARG A 545 -22.27 21.12 -9.33
N ASP A 546 -21.34 20.97 -10.27
CA ASP A 546 -19.93 21.32 -10.07
C ASP A 546 -19.31 20.60 -8.87
N HIS A 547 -19.60 19.29 -8.76
CA HIS A 547 -19.08 18.38 -7.76
C HIS A 547 -18.55 17.10 -8.42
N MET A 548 -17.72 16.36 -7.70
CA MET A 548 -17.41 14.97 -8.07
C MET A 548 -18.27 13.99 -7.27
N ILE A 549 -18.70 12.94 -7.95
CA ILE A 549 -19.42 11.80 -7.40
C ILE A 549 -18.45 10.63 -7.37
N ASN A 550 -18.44 9.88 -6.27
CA ASN A 550 -17.67 8.65 -6.17
C ASN A 550 -18.32 7.53 -7.00
N CYS A 551 -17.55 6.77 -7.78
CA CYS A 551 -18.01 5.54 -8.41
C CYS A 551 -17.62 4.30 -7.59
N THR A 552 -16.67 4.45 -6.67
CA THR A 552 -16.22 3.45 -5.70
C THR A 552 -16.67 3.85 -4.29
N GLU A 553 -16.90 2.91 -3.38
CA GLU A 553 -17.07 3.25 -1.96
C GLU A 553 -15.71 3.56 -1.31
N ASP A 554 -15.50 3.17 -0.06
CA ASP A 554 -14.29 3.50 0.67
C ASP A 554 -13.11 2.61 0.20
N GLY A 555 -11.90 3.18 0.14
CA GLY A 555 -10.68 2.49 -0.26
C GLY A 555 -10.21 1.48 0.80
N ILE A 556 -9.91 1.92 2.02
CA ILE A 556 -9.61 1.03 3.16
C ILE A 556 -10.60 1.32 4.29
N ARG A 557 -11.44 0.34 4.62
CA ARG A 557 -12.56 0.49 5.55
C ARG A 557 -12.50 -0.45 6.74
N ALA A 558 -12.77 0.05 7.93
CA ALA A 558 -13.09 -0.78 9.08
C ALA A 558 -14.56 -0.61 9.51
N TYR A 559 -15.18 -1.72 9.93
CA TYR A 559 -16.52 -1.77 10.50
C TYR A 559 -16.48 -2.14 11.98
N LYS A 560 -17.62 -1.96 12.67
CA LYS A 560 -17.80 -2.43 14.04
C LYS A 560 -17.53 -3.93 14.08
N GLY A 561 -16.53 -4.33 14.87
CA GLY A 561 -16.04 -5.72 14.94
C GLY A 561 -14.57 -5.85 14.56
N ALA A 562 -14.03 -4.93 13.75
CA ALA A 562 -12.61 -4.87 13.45
C ALA A 562 -11.79 -4.49 14.70
N GLY A 563 -10.75 -5.26 15.00
CA GLY A 563 -9.82 -5.04 16.10
C GLY A 563 -8.82 -3.92 15.80
N GLU A 564 -7.53 -4.21 15.99
CA GLU A 564 -6.45 -3.31 15.58
C GLU A 564 -6.26 -3.29 14.06
N MET A 565 -6.12 -2.09 13.51
CA MET A 565 -5.76 -1.83 12.11
C MET A 565 -4.38 -1.18 12.02
N ILE A 566 -3.52 -1.70 11.16
CA ILE A 566 -2.21 -1.12 10.83
C ILE A 566 -2.22 -0.82 9.34
N VAL A 567 -2.13 0.46 8.96
CA VAL A 567 -2.08 0.88 7.55
C VAL A 567 -0.81 1.67 7.31
N ASP A 568 0.08 1.18 6.45
CA ASP A 568 1.43 1.73 6.31
C ASP A 568 1.88 1.83 4.85
N ASN A 569 2.38 2.98 4.42
CA ASN A 569 2.90 3.18 3.06
C ASN A 569 1.85 2.84 1.98
N CYS A 570 0.61 3.29 2.17
CA CYS A 570 -0.49 3.07 1.23
C CYS A 570 -0.86 4.35 0.48
N VAL A 571 -1.25 4.21 -0.78
CA VAL A 571 -1.84 5.29 -1.58
C VAL A 571 -3.30 4.95 -1.85
N VAL A 572 -4.22 5.82 -1.45
CA VAL A 572 -5.65 5.66 -1.78
C VAL A 572 -6.13 6.90 -2.51
N LYS A 573 -6.67 6.74 -3.72
CA LYS A 573 -7.16 7.87 -4.52
C LYS A 573 -8.54 7.62 -5.13
N LYS A 574 -9.30 8.71 -5.35
CA LYS A 574 -10.57 8.71 -6.10
C LYS A 574 -11.63 7.75 -5.56
N SER A 575 -11.70 7.63 -4.24
CA SER A 575 -12.68 6.78 -3.54
C SER A 575 -13.72 7.64 -2.81
N ARG A 576 -14.82 7.02 -2.33
CA ARG A 576 -15.76 7.73 -1.44
C ARG A 576 -15.06 8.19 -0.17
N GLY A 577 -14.38 7.27 0.49
CA GLY A 577 -13.61 7.51 1.70
C GLY A 577 -12.23 6.87 1.56
N GLY A 578 -11.15 7.62 1.77
CA GLY A 578 -9.79 7.09 1.59
C GLY A 578 -9.44 5.98 2.58
N ILE A 579 -8.93 6.37 3.74
CA ILE A 579 -8.59 5.48 4.86
C ILE A 579 -9.60 5.73 6.00
N LYS A 580 -10.67 4.94 6.00
CA LYS A 580 -11.84 5.10 6.85
C LYS A 580 -11.91 4.03 7.96
N LEU A 581 -11.23 4.29 9.08
CA LEU A 581 -11.02 3.32 10.16
C LEU A 581 -11.75 3.63 11.47
N TYR A 582 -12.61 4.65 11.50
CA TYR A 582 -13.24 5.15 12.72
C TYR A 582 -14.06 4.13 13.53
N MET A 583 -14.45 3.01 12.93
CA MET A 583 -15.19 1.94 13.63
C MET A 583 -14.30 0.81 14.16
N ALA A 584 -12.99 0.86 13.94
CA ALA A 584 -12.04 -0.10 14.49
C ALA A 584 -11.84 0.10 16.00
N LYS A 585 -11.34 -0.92 16.71
CA LYS A 585 -10.96 -0.78 18.13
C LYS A 585 -9.72 0.09 18.32
N LYS A 586 -8.77 0.01 17.39
CA LYS A 586 -7.50 0.77 17.38
C LYS A 586 -7.04 0.91 15.93
N ALA A 587 -6.41 2.03 15.59
CA ALA A 587 -5.81 2.20 14.27
C ALA A 587 -4.52 3.03 14.34
N THR A 588 -3.51 2.59 13.60
CA THR A 588 -2.28 3.34 13.30
C THR A 588 -2.14 3.46 11.80
N VAL A 589 -1.98 4.70 11.31
CA VAL A 589 -1.81 5.00 9.89
C VAL A 589 -0.52 5.79 9.71
N THR A 590 0.43 5.25 8.93
CA THR A 590 1.76 5.82 8.74
C THR A 590 2.17 5.87 7.28
N ASN A 591 2.89 6.91 6.86
CA ASN A 591 3.48 6.97 5.52
C ASN A 591 2.46 6.88 4.37
N CYS A 592 1.18 7.19 4.63
CA CYS A 592 0.11 7.00 3.65
C CYS A 592 -0.23 8.31 2.95
N GLU A 593 -0.66 8.20 1.70
CA GLU A 593 -1.17 9.32 0.90
C GLU A 593 -2.63 9.09 0.50
N VAL A 594 -3.49 10.09 0.72
CA VAL A 594 -4.91 10.02 0.31
C VAL A 594 -5.26 11.20 -0.60
N LEU A 595 -5.68 10.90 -1.83
CA LEU A 595 -5.93 11.91 -2.86
C LEU A 595 -7.38 11.85 -3.35
N ASP A 596 -7.95 13.00 -3.66
CA ASP A 596 -9.14 13.13 -4.51
C ASP A 596 -10.34 12.30 -4.02
N CYS A 597 -10.53 12.17 -2.71
CA CYS A 597 -11.65 11.42 -2.13
C CYS A 597 -12.87 12.31 -1.92
N VAL A 598 -14.08 11.76 -2.13
CA VAL A 598 -15.31 12.56 -2.29
C VAL A 598 -16.01 12.91 -0.98
N VAL A 599 -15.98 12.01 0.00
CA VAL A 599 -16.67 12.21 1.29
C VAL A 599 -15.69 12.48 2.43
N GLN A 600 -14.51 11.86 2.38
CA GLN A 600 -13.46 12.05 3.37
C GLN A 600 -12.14 11.38 2.94
N GLY A 601 -11.01 11.95 3.32
CA GLY A 601 -9.71 11.32 3.19
C GLY A 601 -9.46 10.32 4.32
N TYR A 602 -9.22 10.83 5.52
CA TYR A 602 -8.89 10.07 6.73
C TYR A 602 -10.00 10.15 7.78
N SER A 603 -10.25 9.03 8.46
CA SER A 603 -10.99 9.04 9.73
C SER A 603 -10.55 7.90 10.63
N LEU A 604 -10.29 8.19 11.89
CA LEU A 604 -9.72 7.23 12.84
C LEU A 604 -10.63 6.96 14.03
N PRO A 605 -10.42 5.85 14.76
CA PRO A 605 -11.16 5.53 15.98
C PRO A 605 -10.60 6.35 17.16
N ARG A 606 -11.16 6.17 18.36
CA ARG A 606 -10.62 6.76 19.60
C ARG A 606 -9.14 6.38 19.76
N ARG A 607 -8.29 7.35 20.10
CA ARG A 607 -6.82 7.20 20.22
C ARG A 607 -6.12 6.70 18.96
N GLY A 608 -6.73 6.92 17.80
CA GLY A 608 -6.08 6.62 16.52
C GLY A 608 -4.90 7.57 16.26
N VAL A 609 -3.93 7.07 15.49
CA VAL A 609 -2.69 7.78 15.16
C VAL A 609 -2.55 7.93 13.64
N ILE A 610 -2.27 9.15 13.18
CA ILE A 610 -1.78 9.46 11.83
C ILE A 610 -0.38 10.07 11.97
N ARG A 611 0.63 9.54 11.29
CA ARG A 611 1.99 10.11 11.26
C ARG A 611 2.62 10.02 9.88
N ASN A 612 3.33 11.07 9.48
CA ASN A 612 4.02 11.14 8.19
C ASN A 612 3.08 10.78 7.03
N CYS A 613 1.84 11.24 7.10
CA CYS A 613 0.85 11.04 6.04
C CYS A 613 0.63 12.34 5.29
N SER A 614 0.15 12.23 4.05
CA SER A 614 -0.17 13.37 3.20
C SER A 614 -1.52 13.17 2.53
N GLY A 615 -2.13 14.25 2.04
CA GLY A 615 -3.29 14.12 1.18
C GLY A 615 -3.90 15.46 0.82
N ASN A 616 -4.89 15.45 -0.07
CA ASN A 616 -5.54 16.66 -0.52
C ASN A 616 -7.04 16.66 -0.21
N ALA A 617 -7.65 17.84 -0.30
CA ALA A 617 -9.10 18.01 -0.27
C ALA A 617 -9.57 18.47 -1.65
N ALA A 618 -9.41 17.63 -2.68
CA ALA A 618 -9.84 17.99 -4.02
C ALA A 618 -11.36 17.93 -4.20
N TYR A 619 -12.02 16.90 -3.65
CA TYR A 619 -13.46 16.65 -3.86
C TYR A 619 -14.28 16.45 -2.59
N GLY A 620 -13.60 16.39 -1.44
CA GLY A 620 -14.17 16.21 -0.11
C GLY A 620 -13.10 16.53 0.94
N PRO A 621 -13.44 16.56 2.24
CA PRO A 621 -12.47 16.88 3.28
C PRO A 621 -11.36 15.85 3.36
N LEU A 622 -10.17 16.33 3.68
CA LEU A 622 -9.04 15.47 3.96
C LEU A 622 -9.20 14.75 5.30
N LEU A 623 -9.71 15.42 6.36
CA LEU A 623 -9.87 14.84 7.68
C LEU A 623 -11.31 14.90 8.18
N TYR A 624 -11.82 13.77 8.70
CA TYR A 624 -13.16 13.71 9.25
C TYR A 624 -13.26 12.90 10.56
N VAL A 625 -13.71 13.54 11.64
CA VAL A 625 -13.95 12.88 12.93
C VAL A 625 -15.45 12.63 13.14
N HIS A 626 -15.84 11.35 13.16
CA HIS A 626 -17.25 10.94 13.00
C HIS A 626 -18.17 11.22 14.20
N SER A 627 -17.66 11.21 15.43
CA SER A 627 -18.53 11.16 16.61
C SER A 627 -17.85 11.74 17.85
N ASP A 628 -18.66 12.40 18.70
CA ASP A 628 -18.30 12.93 20.02
C ASP A 628 -17.63 11.92 20.97
N SER A 629 -17.86 10.62 20.75
CA SER A 629 -17.23 9.55 21.53
C SER A 629 -15.75 9.33 21.20
N HIS A 630 -15.27 9.86 20.08
CA HIS A 630 -13.87 9.83 19.70
C HIS A 630 -13.10 10.81 20.57
N SER A 631 -11.92 10.37 21.02
CA SER A 631 -11.06 11.19 21.87
C SER A 631 -9.60 10.78 21.75
N GLY A 632 -8.69 11.68 22.08
CA GLY A 632 -7.26 11.36 22.22
C GLY A 632 -6.57 10.98 20.92
N GLN A 633 -7.07 11.40 19.76
CA GLN A 633 -6.39 11.12 18.47
C GLN A 633 -5.13 11.97 18.36
N GLN A 634 -4.08 11.39 17.77
CA GLN A 634 -2.83 12.08 17.45
C GLN A 634 -2.70 12.12 15.93
N ILE A 635 -2.78 13.30 15.34
CA ILE A 635 -2.81 13.47 13.89
C ILE A 635 -1.74 14.46 13.48
N ASP A 636 -0.82 14.02 12.63
CA ASP A 636 0.14 14.86 11.94
C ASP A 636 0.03 14.58 10.44
N LEU A 637 -0.42 15.58 9.68
CA LEU A 637 -0.87 15.41 8.30
C LEU A 637 -0.42 16.57 7.40
N GLU A 638 0.35 16.24 6.36
CA GLU A 638 0.71 17.16 5.28
C GLU A 638 -0.52 17.37 4.36
N VAL A 639 -0.94 18.61 4.20
CA VAL A 639 -1.98 19.03 3.27
C VAL A 639 -1.30 19.32 1.93
N LEU A 640 -1.64 18.51 0.93
CA LEU A 640 -1.18 18.67 -0.44
C LEU A 640 -2.14 19.59 -1.20
N PRO A 641 -1.60 20.47 -2.07
CA PRO A 641 -2.43 21.37 -2.84
C PRO A 641 -3.30 20.65 -3.87
N ALA A 642 -4.49 21.17 -4.13
CA ALA A 642 -5.40 20.66 -5.15
C ALA A 642 -5.94 21.80 -6.06
N PRO A 643 -5.15 22.28 -7.03
CA PRO A 643 -5.60 23.31 -7.98
C PRO A 643 -6.78 22.86 -8.86
N HIS A 644 -6.96 21.54 -9.01
CA HIS A 644 -8.09 20.92 -9.71
C HIS A 644 -9.30 20.67 -8.80
N SER A 645 -9.30 21.16 -7.56
CA SER A 645 -10.37 20.91 -6.61
C SER A 645 -11.73 21.41 -7.12
N LEU A 646 -12.79 20.71 -6.74
CA LEU A 646 -14.14 20.94 -7.23
C LEU A 646 -15.13 20.72 -6.08
N GLY A 647 -16.21 21.50 -6.07
CA GLY A 647 -17.19 21.51 -5.00
C GLY A 647 -16.73 22.29 -3.79
N ASP A 648 -17.59 22.29 -2.78
CA ASP A 648 -17.70 23.33 -1.79
C ASP A 648 -17.70 22.75 -0.37
N HIS A 649 -16.70 21.92 -0.12
CA HIS A 649 -16.52 21.23 1.14
C HIS A 649 -15.38 21.87 1.96
N PRO A 650 -15.36 21.66 3.29
CA PRO A 650 -14.24 22.02 4.15
C PRO A 650 -12.99 21.18 3.87
N LEU A 651 -11.85 21.62 4.40
CA LEU A 651 -10.62 20.85 4.47
C LEU A 651 -10.73 19.74 5.52
N ALA A 652 -11.30 20.07 6.69
CA ALA A 652 -11.48 19.13 7.78
C ALA A 652 -12.74 19.45 8.58
N ALA A 653 -13.38 18.42 9.13
CA ALA A 653 -14.49 18.57 10.06
C ALA A 653 -14.23 17.74 11.33
N ILE A 654 -14.14 18.42 12.47
CA ILE A 654 -13.59 17.90 13.72
C ILE A 654 -14.64 17.92 14.83
N LYS A 655 -14.74 16.80 15.54
CA LYS A 655 -15.59 16.52 16.70
C LYS A 655 -14.79 15.69 17.71
N GLY A 656 -15.39 15.41 18.87
CA GLY A 656 -14.78 14.62 19.92
C GLY A 656 -14.10 15.48 20.97
N LYS A 657 -13.09 14.93 21.63
CA LYS A 657 -12.37 15.66 22.68
C LYS A 657 -10.92 15.25 22.88
N GLY A 658 -10.09 16.18 23.35
CA GLY A 658 -8.70 15.85 23.70
C GLY A 658 -7.89 15.36 22.50
N HIS A 659 -8.19 15.85 21.30
CA HIS A 659 -7.42 15.52 20.10
C HIS A 659 -6.16 16.40 20.04
N ASP A 660 -5.08 15.87 19.49
CA ASP A 660 -3.87 16.60 19.15
C ASP A 660 -3.69 16.49 17.63
N ILE A 661 -3.87 17.62 16.93
CA ILE A 661 -3.98 17.67 15.47
C ILE A 661 -3.04 18.75 14.94
N ARG A 662 -2.12 18.35 14.06
CA ARG A 662 -1.31 19.24 13.24
C ARG A 662 -1.66 19.04 11.77
N LEU A 663 -2.04 20.13 11.09
CA LEU A 663 -2.18 20.21 9.65
C LEU A 663 -1.13 21.18 9.12
N TRP A 664 -0.30 20.77 8.17
CA TRP A 664 0.80 21.59 7.67
C TRP A 664 1.01 21.42 6.17
N GLN A 665 1.69 22.37 5.54
CA GLN A 665 2.00 22.32 4.10
C GLN A 665 3.48 22.64 3.89
N ARG A 666 4.15 21.91 2.99
CA ARG A 666 5.58 22.12 2.71
C ARG A 666 5.86 23.38 1.90
N SER A 667 5.00 23.66 0.93
CA SER A 667 5.09 24.85 0.09
C SER A 667 3.68 25.38 -0.16
N PRO A 668 3.40 26.67 0.13
CA PRO A 668 2.13 27.26 -0.27
C PRO A 668 2.00 27.25 -1.79
N ALA A 669 0.84 26.85 -2.28
CA ALA A 669 0.47 26.89 -3.69
C ALA A 669 -0.85 27.67 -3.86
N GLU A 670 -1.08 28.18 -5.06
CA GLU A 670 -2.37 28.81 -5.38
C GLU A 670 -3.46 27.72 -5.45
N GLU A 671 -4.37 27.74 -4.48
CA GLU A 671 -5.48 26.80 -4.40
C GLU A 671 -6.71 27.42 -3.72
N THR A 672 -7.84 26.73 -3.85
CA THR A 672 -9.07 27.10 -3.13
C THR A 672 -8.88 26.84 -1.63
N LEU A 673 -8.82 27.91 -0.83
CA LEU A 673 -8.77 27.79 0.62
C LEU A 673 -10.10 27.28 1.17
N ARG A 674 -10.05 26.14 1.84
CA ARG A 674 -11.20 25.45 2.45
C ARG A 674 -11.16 25.50 3.97
N PRO A 675 -12.26 25.79 4.68
CA PRO A 675 -12.21 25.92 6.13
C PRO A 675 -11.94 24.61 6.85
N ILE A 676 -11.24 24.70 7.97
CA ILE A 676 -11.16 23.66 9.01
C ILE A 676 -12.26 23.98 10.03
N ILE A 677 -13.25 23.10 10.16
CA ILE A 677 -14.41 23.34 11.01
C ILE A 677 -14.33 22.47 12.27
N VAL A 678 -14.41 23.10 13.44
CA VAL A 678 -14.40 22.44 14.76
C VAL A 678 -15.75 22.67 15.42
N GLY A 679 -16.45 21.60 15.81
CA GLY A 679 -17.75 21.72 16.50
C GLY A 679 -18.96 21.96 15.58
N TYR A 680 -19.00 21.35 14.40
CA TYR A 680 -20.10 21.54 13.44
C TYR A 680 -21.40 20.78 13.79
N ALA A 681 -22.54 21.44 13.60
CA ALA A 681 -23.88 21.00 14.00
C ALA A 681 -24.62 20.10 12.98
N LEU A 682 -23.95 19.51 11.98
CA LEU A 682 -24.63 18.66 10.99
C LEU A 682 -23.84 17.37 10.74
N ARG A 683 -24.42 16.45 9.98
CA ARG A 683 -23.71 15.28 9.43
C ARG A 683 -23.08 15.70 8.11
N PHE A 684 -21.81 15.34 7.93
CA PHE A 684 -20.96 15.94 6.91
C PHE A 684 -21.15 15.45 5.48
N ASP A 685 -21.80 14.30 5.26
CA ASP A 685 -21.82 13.63 3.95
C ASP A 685 -22.34 14.53 2.79
N PHE A 686 -22.94 15.72 3.07
CA PHE A 686 -23.40 16.73 2.10
C PHE A 686 -23.27 18.19 2.61
N LEU A 687 -22.33 18.48 3.51
CA LEU A 687 -22.03 19.87 3.89
C LEU A 687 -21.34 20.57 2.71
N SER A 688 -22.14 21.27 1.93
CA SER A 688 -21.77 22.05 0.75
C SER A 688 -21.97 23.55 1.06
N VAL A 689 -21.12 24.45 0.57
CA VAL A 689 -21.42 25.90 0.60
C VAL A 689 -22.65 26.28 -0.23
N ASP A 690 -23.14 25.40 -1.10
CA ASP A 690 -24.41 25.48 -1.84
C ASP A 690 -25.62 25.32 -0.91
N PHE A 691 -25.44 24.63 0.22
CA PHE A 691 -26.42 24.51 1.31
C PHE A 691 -25.82 25.01 2.64
N PRO A 692 -25.35 26.27 2.70
CA PRO A 692 -24.71 26.81 3.89
C PRO A 692 -25.74 27.05 5.01
N ASN A 693 -27.02 27.08 4.63
CA ASN A 693 -28.20 27.06 5.48
C ASN A 693 -29.09 25.89 5.05
N VAL A 694 -29.97 25.43 5.95
CA VAL A 694 -30.97 24.43 5.58
C VAL A 694 -31.80 24.92 4.39
N PRO A 695 -31.89 24.14 3.28
CA PRO A 695 -32.68 24.55 2.13
C PRO A 695 -34.13 24.85 2.50
N LYS A 696 -34.69 25.92 1.93
CA LYS A 696 -36.07 26.32 2.20
C LYS A 696 -37.03 25.14 1.98
N GLY A 697 -37.89 24.87 2.96
CA GLY A 697 -38.83 23.73 2.95
C GLY A 697 -38.24 22.41 3.44
N HIS A 698 -36.96 22.38 3.85
CA HIS A 698 -36.29 21.21 4.42
C HIS A 698 -35.88 21.42 5.89
N GLU A 699 -36.27 22.53 6.53
CA GLU A 699 -35.92 22.91 7.90
C GLU A 699 -36.23 21.80 8.91
N THR A 700 -37.49 21.33 8.93
CA THR A 700 -37.93 20.23 9.80
C THR A 700 -37.20 18.91 9.48
N LEU A 701 -36.82 18.67 8.23
CA LEU A 701 -36.12 17.46 7.83
C LEU A 701 -34.69 17.47 8.37
N PHE A 702 -33.95 18.55 8.18
CA PHE A 702 -32.59 18.67 8.70
C PHE A 702 -32.58 18.73 10.23
N GLU A 703 -33.52 19.43 10.87
CA GLU A 703 -33.66 19.47 12.34
C GLU A 703 -33.86 18.05 12.90
N LYS A 704 -34.73 17.24 12.27
CA LYS A 704 -34.95 15.85 12.64
C LYS A 704 -33.67 15.00 12.56
N HIS A 705 -32.79 15.31 11.61
CA HIS A 705 -31.58 14.54 11.32
C HIS A 705 -30.31 15.14 11.92
N ALA A 706 -30.40 16.30 12.55
CA ALA A 706 -29.33 16.88 13.34
C ALA A 706 -28.97 15.91 14.49
N PRO A 707 -27.69 15.53 14.64
CA PRO A 707 -27.21 14.86 15.84
C PRO A 707 -27.74 15.50 17.13
N LYS A 708 -28.11 14.64 18.09
CA LYS A 708 -28.69 15.05 19.38
C LYS A 708 -27.67 15.68 20.32
N THR A 709 -26.39 15.39 20.10
CA THR A 709 -25.27 15.92 20.85
C THR A 709 -24.17 16.30 19.88
N TYR A 710 -23.40 17.32 20.28
CA TYR A 710 -22.17 17.69 19.64
C TYR A 710 -21.17 18.10 20.70
N ARG A 711 -19.95 17.59 20.58
CA ARG A 711 -18.84 18.03 21.40
C ARG A 711 -17.61 18.16 20.51
N ALA A 712 -16.97 19.32 20.56
CA ALA A 712 -15.59 19.52 20.12
C ALA A 712 -14.88 20.29 21.22
N SER A 713 -14.28 19.56 22.17
CA SER A 713 -13.70 20.17 23.37
C SER A 713 -12.28 19.74 23.68
N ASP A 714 -11.51 20.62 24.30
CA ASP A 714 -10.17 20.31 24.78
C ASP A 714 -9.24 19.83 23.64
N ILE A 715 -9.46 20.30 22.41
CA ILE A 715 -8.66 19.92 21.23
C ILE A 715 -7.48 20.87 21.11
N THR A 716 -6.28 20.32 20.95
CA THR A 716 -5.10 21.06 20.47
C THR A 716 -5.07 20.97 18.94
N LEU A 717 -5.18 22.10 18.26
CA LEU A 717 -5.13 22.21 16.81
C LEU A 717 -4.04 23.18 16.39
N THR A 718 -3.03 22.68 15.69
CA THR A 718 -2.00 23.47 15.02
C THR A 718 -2.26 23.45 13.51
N ASN A 719 -2.55 24.61 12.94
CA ASN A 719 -2.77 24.82 11.52
C ASN A 719 -1.62 25.65 10.93
N ASP A 720 -0.63 24.97 10.39
CA ASP A 720 0.50 25.55 9.67
C ASP A 720 0.17 25.83 8.19
N THR A 721 -1.12 25.89 7.85
CA THR A 721 -1.61 26.19 6.50
C THR A 721 -2.34 27.52 6.44
N GLN A 722 -2.57 28.04 5.23
CA GLN A 722 -3.37 29.26 5.02
C GLN A 722 -4.88 29.02 5.11
N HIS A 723 -5.32 27.76 5.25
CA HIS A 723 -6.74 27.44 5.36
C HIS A 723 -7.37 28.11 6.60
N PRO A 724 -8.55 28.73 6.46
CA PRO A 724 -9.21 29.38 7.59
C PRO A 724 -9.71 28.34 8.60
N ILE A 725 -9.79 28.71 9.88
CA ILE A 725 -10.42 27.90 10.94
C ILE A 725 -11.74 28.54 11.33
N VAL A 726 -12.77 27.70 11.50
CA VAL A 726 -14.03 28.08 12.12
C VAL A 726 -14.24 27.22 13.36
N LEU A 727 -14.12 27.85 14.53
CA LEU A 727 -14.56 27.30 15.80
C LEU A 727 -16.05 27.60 15.95
N ALA A 728 -16.89 26.62 15.63
CA ALA A 728 -18.34 26.80 15.62
C ALA A 728 -18.91 26.84 17.05
N GLU A 729 -20.19 27.18 17.19
CA GLU A 729 -20.90 27.38 18.48
C GLU A 729 -20.80 26.21 19.47
N LEU A 730 -20.51 25.00 18.98
CA LEU A 730 -20.40 23.77 19.79
C LEU A 730 -18.94 23.42 20.14
N SER A 731 -18.01 24.31 19.81
CA SER A 731 -16.60 24.22 20.20
C SER A 731 -16.40 24.86 21.57
N SER A 732 -15.65 24.20 22.45
CA SER A 732 -15.35 24.72 23.78
C SER A 732 -13.97 24.31 24.32
N GLY A 733 -13.23 25.21 24.97
CA GLY A 733 -11.98 24.83 25.63
C GLY A 733 -10.87 24.37 24.68
N ASN A 734 -10.92 24.73 23.40
CA ASN A 734 -9.93 24.29 22.41
C ASN A 734 -8.72 25.22 22.40
N HIS A 735 -7.53 24.67 22.15
CA HIS A 735 -6.27 25.42 22.04
C HIS A 735 -5.86 25.42 20.57
N VAL A 736 -5.98 26.57 19.91
CA VAL A 736 -5.76 26.69 18.47
C VAL A 736 -4.57 27.59 18.18
N SER A 737 -3.61 27.06 17.45
CA SER A 737 -2.55 27.85 16.81
C SER A 737 -2.73 27.83 15.29
N SER A 738 -2.76 28.98 14.62
CA SER A 738 -3.08 29.04 13.19
C SER A 738 -2.32 30.11 12.42
N LEU A 739 -1.82 29.75 11.24
CA LEU A 739 -1.32 30.68 10.21
C LEU A 739 -2.49 31.30 9.42
N GLY A 740 -3.51 30.51 9.09
CA GLY A 740 -4.75 30.99 8.47
C GLY A 740 -5.64 31.76 9.45
N PRO A 741 -6.58 32.59 8.97
CA PRO A 741 -7.46 33.37 9.83
C PRO A 741 -8.41 32.45 10.63
N VAL A 742 -8.76 32.88 11.85
CA VAL A 742 -9.63 32.12 12.76
C VAL A 742 -10.89 32.93 13.06
N THR A 743 -12.05 32.30 12.84
CA THR A 743 -13.35 32.80 13.32
C THR A 743 -13.79 31.95 14.50
N ASP A 744 -13.99 32.59 15.66
CA ASP A 744 -14.42 31.92 16.88
C ASP A 744 -15.85 32.31 17.28
N LEU A 745 -16.72 31.31 17.25
CA LEU A 745 -18.12 31.36 17.67
C LEU A 745 -18.37 30.48 18.91
N GLY A 746 -17.33 29.79 19.40
CA GLY A 746 -17.42 28.90 20.55
C GLY A 746 -17.25 29.64 21.88
N ILE A 747 -16.98 28.86 22.93
CA ILE A 747 -16.76 29.38 24.29
C ILE A 747 -15.42 28.91 24.84
N ASP A 748 -14.74 29.74 25.61
CA ASP A 748 -13.51 29.39 26.32
C ASP A 748 -12.41 28.78 25.42
N ASN A 749 -12.36 29.15 24.13
CA ASN A 749 -11.28 28.72 23.24
C ASN A 749 -10.07 29.66 23.38
N GLU A 750 -8.87 29.09 23.34
CA GLU A 750 -7.60 29.83 23.37
C GLU A 750 -7.00 29.91 21.97
N LEU A 751 -6.73 31.14 21.51
CA LEU A 751 -6.23 31.41 20.15
C LEU A 751 -4.80 31.95 20.19
N LYS A 752 -3.92 31.37 19.39
CA LYS A 752 -2.55 31.83 19.17
C LYS A 752 -2.25 31.98 17.67
N PRO A 753 -2.15 33.21 17.13
CA PRO A 753 -1.69 33.41 15.76
C PRO A 753 -0.26 32.87 15.58
N ILE A 754 0.02 32.24 14.44
CA ILE A 754 1.37 31.80 14.03
C ILE A 754 1.86 32.70 12.90
N THR A 755 3.14 33.10 12.93
CA THR A 755 3.78 33.81 11.81
C THR A 755 4.69 32.88 11.02
N HIS A 756 4.91 33.16 9.73
CA HIS A 756 5.81 32.35 8.89
C HIS A 756 7.22 32.15 9.49
N THR A 757 7.69 33.07 10.35
CA THR A 757 8.98 32.99 11.04
C THR A 757 9.03 31.93 12.16
N ASP A 758 7.89 31.54 12.71
CA ASP A 758 7.80 30.51 13.75
C ASP A 758 7.95 29.09 13.15
N ASN A 759 7.56 28.91 11.88
CA ASN A 759 7.52 27.60 11.21
C ASN A 759 8.82 27.17 10.53
N ALA A 760 9.80 28.06 10.40
CA ALA A 760 11.10 27.73 9.80
C ALA A 760 11.95 26.77 10.67
N LYS A 761 11.55 26.53 11.93
CA LYS A 761 12.28 25.67 12.87
C LYS A 761 11.72 24.24 13.02
N ASP A 762 10.46 24.00 12.62
CA ASP A 762 9.74 22.75 12.93
C ASP A 762 9.06 22.08 11.70
N THR A 763 9.54 22.37 10.49
CA THR A 763 9.06 21.71 9.24
C THR A 763 10.07 20.63 8.80
N PRO A 764 9.68 19.34 8.68
CA PRO A 764 10.59 18.23 8.31
C PRO A 764 11.17 18.24 6.89
#